data_AF-A0A9D8A1P1-F1
#
_entry.id   AF-A0A9D8A1P1-F1
#
_cell.length_a   1.000
_cell.length_b   1.000
_cell.length_c   1.000
_cell.angle_alpha   90.00
_cell.angle_beta   90.00
_cell.angle_gamma   90.00
#
_symmetry.space_group_name_H-M   'P 1'
#
loop_
_entity.id
_entity.type
_entity.pdbx_description
1 polymer ?
#
loop_
_entity_poly.entity_id
_entity_poly.type
_entity_poly.pdbx_seq_one_letter_code
_entity_poly.pdbx_strand_id
1 'polypeptide(L)'
;PLNCEYNYVDVVLSPDPNVFGHSNPLAGLKKGGTLIIQSSLETEAEVWNSFPRSMQQQAVDNDIQIYYIDGFKIAREEASDPELQLRMQGNAFQGAFFAGSPLMEVAGLDEKKLFSSIEMQLEEKFGSKGRRVVEDNLRIVRRGFDQIHKITHREINMAVIQPSSKSANLPIMLKQLPEAGGGISDVHRFWEQTGSFYAQGQGNNNLADPYMALSLVPATTGIFRDMTQIRFEYPQWVADNCTACGDCYSVCPDSAIPGLVNSVSEVFATVIDRIERDSMLTIHLRRETRNVEKRLREIINSQGGDGANVRQALDQAVLEIIRDSDAENREAIEKEFGLFMEKLGTFDFSVTKPYWSTKEKKQPNSGGLFSITINPYTCKGCMECIDVCDDEALVRKPQDNDAIERLQNDWAFWLDLPTSNETFSRIDDLDEKIGALETMLLDKANYNSISCGDGACLGCGEKTNLHLFTGTVTALMQSRVKQQLSKLDDLIARLELHIRLKLAEGVDLGDTSAINQAANNNEQDLSLSNLTSSIDPGHEKTLIDKGWLQQMTKLLEQLRDLHWRYREGPTNNGRAEMGIVNATGCTSVWGSTFPYNPYPFPWTSNLFQDSPSVAMGLFEGHMTKMADSFKAIRIAELELAGKYSAAEHDNFFQYFNWKDFSDEEWKLCPPVVSIGGDGAMYDIGFQNLSRAMASGMPIKVMVLDTQVYSNTGGQACTSGFVAQIADMSPYGKAFKGKEEMRKEMGLIGIAHRTSYILSGSPSNTTHLIEGYIDGLNSRRPALFNIYSTCQPEHGVADDATSRQSKLVVESRGYPLMKYDPDAGETIEECIDLEGNPSIDQDWPTYTLNYQDESGNSESMELPVTFADFAASEGRFRKHFRIAPRDAWNDEMIPMVDFIDFEEDDRDGKFPYIWGVNKKNQLIRVLCSQEIVNSTLERRQYWRQLKGIAGEMNKVDINGIIEQTKVDMANSLSSTLLTMSASGDASLLAGSVASGAGAAPAAAGQSAAAGNHEPVWIETPECTACDECTDIAPGIFKYNADKLAEVINPTGGKYKDIVRAAEKCTAGCLHPGTPWDMNEKDIDKLIKRAEKYQ
;
A
#
# COMPACT_ATOMS: atom_id res chain seq x y z
N PRO A 1 -0.99 -2.15 34.67
CA PRO A 1 0.40 -1.68 34.83
C PRO A 1 1.24 -2.58 33.98
N LEU A 2 1.64 -2.13 32.79
CA LEU A 2 1.98 -3.08 31.73
C LEU A 2 3.46 -3.33 31.50
N ASN A 3 4.41 -2.74 32.25
CA ASN A 3 5.83 -3.11 32.10
C ASN A 3 6.74 -2.96 33.33
N CYS A 4 6.19 -2.81 34.54
CA CYS A 4 6.97 -2.93 35.77
C CYS A 4 6.07 -3.38 36.92
N GLU A 5 6.31 -4.56 37.48
CA GLU A 5 5.67 -5.00 38.73
C GLU A 5 6.20 -4.21 39.96
N TYR A 6 7.31 -3.49 39.79
CA TYR A 6 7.97 -2.76 40.86
C TYR A 6 7.55 -1.28 40.89
N ASN A 7 6.90 -0.89 41.99
CA ASN A 7 6.59 0.53 42.26
C ASN A 7 7.78 1.29 42.85
N TYR A 8 8.80 0.58 43.34
CA TYR A 8 9.99 1.13 43.98
C TYR A 8 11.23 0.40 43.49
N VAL A 9 12.21 1.15 42.99
CA VAL A 9 13.43 0.61 42.38
C VAL A 9 14.68 1.33 42.89
N ASP A 10 15.81 0.63 42.92
CA ASP A 10 17.11 1.19 43.28
C ASP A 10 17.86 1.77 42.08
N VAL A 11 17.64 1.16 40.90
CA VAL A 11 18.35 1.46 39.65
C VAL A 11 17.37 1.41 38.48
N VAL A 12 17.43 2.40 37.61
CA VAL A 12 16.76 2.41 36.30
C VAL A 12 17.82 2.45 35.20
N LEU A 13 17.66 1.60 34.19
CA LEU A 13 18.46 1.59 32.97
C LEU A 13 17.57 2.07 31.82
N SER A 14 18.02 3.06 31.06
CA SER A 14 17.36 3.53 29.86
C SER A 14 18.30 3.44 28.66
N PRO A 15 18.17 2.39 27.82
CA PRO A 15 18.86 2.34 26.54
C PRO A 15 18.29 3.33 25.51
N ASP A 16 17.14 3.94 25.82
CA ASP A 16 16.52 4.98 25.02
C ASP A 16 17.06 6.36 25.40
N PRO A 17 17.73 7.10 24.48
CA PRO A 17 18.21 8.45 24.75
C PRO A 17 17.07 9.48 24.90
N ASN A 18 15.87 9.18 24.38
CA ASN A 18 14.71 10.08 24.35
C ASN A 18 13.67 9.78 25.44
N VAL A 19 14.01 8.95 26.44
CA VAL A 19 13.07 8.44 27.47
C VAL A 19 12.27 9.53 28.19
N PHE A 20 12.88 10.71 28.40
CA PHE A 20 12.24 11.86 29.05
C PHE A 20 11.20 12.57 28.18
N GLY A 21 11.18 12.30 26.87
CA GLY A 21 10.20 12.83 25.93
C GLY A 21 8.83 12.16 26.03
N HIS A 22 8.77 10.91 26.51
CA HIS A 22 7.53 10.11 26.52
C HIS A 22 7.22 9.41 27.84
N SER A 23 8.15 9.39 28.80
CA SER A 23 7.94 8.74 30.11
C SER A 23 8.68 9.45 31.25
N ASN A 24 8.42 9.04 32.50
CA ASN A 24 9.18 9.48 33.66
C ASN A 24 10.06 8.32 34.18
N PRO A 25 11.34 8.24 33.76
CA PRO A 25 12.26 7.19 34.23
C PRO A 25 12.68 7.34 35.69
N LEU A 26 12.34 8.47 36.34
CA LEU A 26 12.60 8.71 37.77
C LEU A 26 11.45 8.27 38.67
N ALA A 27 10.30 7.86 38.09
CA ALA A 27 9.15 7.41 38.85
C ALA A 27 9.47 6.11 39.61
N GLY A 28 9.20 6.08 40.91
CA GLY A 28 9.50 4.93 41.78
C GLY A 28 10.97 4.76 42.15
N LEU A 29 11.89 5.57 41.60
CA LEU A 29 13.29 5.52 41.98
C LEU A 29 13.47 6.07 43.41
N LYS A 30 14.15 5.31 44.28
CA LYS A 30 14.38 5.75 45.67
C LYS A 30 15.25 7.01 45.73
N LYS A 31 15.18 7.74 46.84
CA LYS A 31 16.14 8.81 47.14
C LYS A 31 17.57 8.26 47.14
N GLY A 32 18.49 8.89 46.42
CA GLY A 32 19.84 8.37 46.21
C GLY A 32 19.94 7.21 45.21
N GLY A 33 18.85 6.85 44.54
CA GLY A 33 18.81 5.80 43.52
C GLY A 33 19.59 6.20 42.25
N THR A 34 19.78 5.25 41.34
CA THR A 34 20.60 5.45 40.14
C THR A 34 19.79 5.41 38.85
N LEU A 35 20.05 6.35 37.93
CA LEU A 35 19.61 6.29 36.53
C LEU A 35 20.83 6.17 35.63
N ILE A 36 20.82 5.21 34.70
CA ILE A 36 21.85 5.06 33.66
C ILE A 36 21.16 5.23 32.30
N ILE A 37 21.60 6.20 31.50
CA ILE A 37 20.94 6.57 30.23
C ILE A 37 21.88 6.48 29.03
N GLN A 38 21.35 6.09 27.87
CA GLN A 38 22.05 6.19 26.59
C GLN A 38 22.23 7.65 26.19
N SER A 39 23.43 8.04 25.77
CA SER A 39 23.66 9.35 25.14
C SER A 39 24.84 9.30 24.18
N SER A 40 24.69 9.92 23.00
CA SER A 40 25.79 10.18 22.06
C SER A 40 26.46 11.55 22.25
N LEU A 41 25.99 12.36 23.20
CA LEU A 41 26.57 13.68 23.49
C LEU A 41 27.91 13.51 24.22
N GLU A 42 28.89 14.36 23.89
CA GLU A 42 30.27 14.21 24.35
C GLU A 42 30.51 14.78 25.75
N THR A 43 29.73 15.78 26.17
CA THR A 43 29.96 16.46 27.45
C THR A 43 28.83 16.23 28.46
N GLU A 44 29.22 16.18 29.73
CA GLU A 44 28.31 16.03 30.86
C GLU A 44 27.23 17.14 30.91
N ALA A 45 27.63 18.38 30.56
CA ALA A 45 26.74 19.54 30.56
C ALA A 45 25.69 19.46 29.44
N GLU A 46 26.06 19.00 28.25
CA GLU A 46 25.12 18.79 27.15
C GLU A 46 24.07 17.73 27.51
N VAL A 47 24.51 16.60 28.10
CA VAL A 47 23.60 15.53 28.56
C VAL A 47 22.65 16.07 29.61
N TRP A 48 23.14 16.76 30.64
CA TRP A 48 22.28 17.32 31.69
C TRP A 48 21.29 18.35 31.12
N ASN A 49 21.73 19.24 30.24
CA ASN A 49 20.88 20.25 29.61
C ASN A 49 19.84 19.66 28.64
N SER A 50 20.02 18.43 28.16
CA SER A 50 19.02 17.74 27.35
C SER A 50 17.78 17.32 28.17
N PHE A 51 17.90 17.22 29.50
CA PHE A 51 16.79 16.78 30.34
C PHE A 51 15.78 17.89 30.60
N PRO A 52 14.47 17.58 30.66
CA PRO A 52 13.46 18.55 31.06
C PRO A 52 13.75 19.12 32.45
N ARG A 53 13.50 20.43 32.62
CA ARG A 53 13.72 21.13 33.89
C ARG A 53 13.03 20.48 35.09
N SER A 54 11.82 19.96 34.92
CA SER A 54 11.10 19.25 36.00
C SER A 54 11.82 17.99 36.44
N MET A 55 12.43 17.26 35.50
CA MET A 55 13.21 16.05 35.76
C MET A 55 14.55 16.37 36.37
N GLN A 56 15.22 17.45 35.92
CA GLN A 56 16.40 17.99 36.59
C GLN A 56 16.11 18.33 38.06
N GLN A 57 15.01 19.03 38.32
CA GLN A 57 14.57 19.37 39.68
C GLN A 57 14.28 18.12 40.51
N GLN A 58 13.51 17.17 39.98
CA GLN A 58 13.21 15.90 40.67
C GLN A 58 14.48 15.10 40.98
N ALA A 59 15.44 15.06 40.05
CA ALA A 59 16.71 14.39 40.25
C ALA A 59 17.56 15.05 41.35
N VAL A 60 17.58 16.38 41.42
CA VAL A 60 18.27 17.13 42.47
C VAL A 60 17.58 16.95 43.83
N ASP A 61 16.25 17.11 43.89
CA ASP A 61 15.47 17.02 45.14
C ASP A 61 15.58 15.62 45.79
N ASN A 62 15.65 14.58 44.96
CA ASN A 62 15.78 13.19 45.40
C ASN A 62 17.22 12.66 45.38
N ASP A 63 18.21 13.53 45.14
CA ASP A 63 19.63 13.16 45.10
C ASP A 63 19.94 11.95 44.18
N ILE A 64 19.27 11.89 43.03
CA ILE A 64 19.39 10.78 42.08
C ILE A 64 20.78 10.77 41.46
N GLN A 65 21.44 9.62 41.44
CA GLN A 65 22.74 9.43 40.79
C GLN A 65 22.53 9.17 39.30
N ILE A 66 22.94 10.09 38.43
CA ILE A 66 22.76 9.93 36.99
C ILE A 66 24.09 9.62 36.33
N TYR A 67 24.09 8.59 35.50
CA TYR A 67 25.19 8.20 34.65
C TYR A 67 24.74 8.14 33.19
N TYR A 68 25.64 8.38 32.26
CA TYR A 68 25.40 8.21 30.84
C TYR A 68 26.50 7.37 30.18
N ILE A 69 26.14 6.74 29.07
CA ILE A 69 27.05 5.96 28.25
C ILE A 69 26.62 5.96 26.79
N ASP A 70 27.58 5.93 25.86
CA ASP A 70 27.30 5.66 24.46
C ASP A 70 27.42 4.16 24.14
N GLY A 71 26.41 3.39 24.57
CA GLY A 71 26.34 1.95 24.34
C GLY A 71 26.27 1.58 22.85
N PHE A 72 25.65 2.42 22.02
CA PHE A 72 25.60 2.25 20.57
C PHE A 72 26.98 2.35 19.92
N LYS A 73 27.76 3.38 20.26
CA LYS A 73 29.13 3.53 19.74
C LYS A 73 30.03 2.38 20.18
N ILE A 74 29.95 1.99 21.45
CA ILE A 74 30.73 0.85 21.98
C ILE A 74 30.41 -0.43 21.19
N ALA A 75 29.12 -0.73 21.00
CA ALA A 75 28.71 -1.92 20.28
C ALA A 75 29.12 -1.87 18.80
N ARG A 76 28.99 -0.69 18.16
CA ARG A 76 29.38 -0.49 16.75
C ARG A 76 30.87 -0.69 16.50
N GLU A 77 31.71 -0.22 17.40
CA GLU A 77 33.16 -0.30 17.27
C GLU A 77 33.71 -1.70 17.58
N GLU A 78 33.07 -2.44 18.49
CA GLU A 78 33.56 -3.77 18.91
C GLU A 78 32.91 -4.95 18.17
N ALA A 79 31.68 -4.79 17.66
CA ALA A 79 31.00 -5.88 16.97
C ALA A 79 31.71 -6.21 15.65
N SER A 80 32.14 -7.46 15.52
CA SER A 80 32.75 -7.97 14.29
C SER A 80 31.76 -8.16 13.15
N ASP A 81 30.45 -8.13 13.45
CA ASP A 81 29.35 -8.27 12.49
C ASP A 81 28.39 -7.06 12.62
N PRO A 82 28.11 -6.33 11.52
CA PRO A 82 27.15 -5.23 11.50
C PRO A 82 25.76 -5.60 12.05
N GLU A 83 25.27 -6.81 11.82
CA GLU A 83 23.95 -7.27 12.30
C GLU A 83 23.91 -7.40 13.84
N LEU A 84 25.07 -7.57 14.47
CA LEU A 84 25.17 -7.73 15.93
C LEU A 84 25.28 -6.39 16.67
N GLN A 85 25.56 -5.27 15.98
CA GLN A 85 25.78 -3.97 16.60
C GLN A 85 24.59 -3.54 17.48
N LEU A 86 23.37 -3.66 16.98
CA LEU A 86 22.15 -3.30 17.72
C LEU A 86 21.82 -4.28 18.86
N ARG A 87 22.22 -5.55 18.74
CA ARG A 87 21.97 -6.58 19.77
C ARG A 87 22.99 -6.52 20.90
N MET A 88 24.23 -6.11 20.60
CA MET A 88 25.33 -6.10 21.57
C MET A 88 25.32 -4.86 22.47
N GLN A 89 24.57 -3.80 22.16
CA GLN A 89 24.45 -2.62 23.04
C GLN A 89 23.97 -2.98 24.47
N GLY A 90 23.14 -4.02 24.61
CA GLY A 90 22.66 -4.47 25.91
C GLY A 90 23.80 -4.92 26.84
N ASN A 91 24.90 -5.42 26.28
CA ASN A 91 26.08 -5.78 27.05
C ASN A 91 26.84 -4.54 27.55
N ALA A 92 26.84 -3.43 26.80
CA ALA A 92 27.42 -2.19 27.28
C ALA A 92 26.62 -1.67 28.50
N PHE A 93 25.29 -1.73 28.42
CA PHE A 93 24.41 -1.42 29.56
C PHE A 93 24.57 -2.38 30.74
N GLN A 94 24.87 -3.66 30.49
CA GLN A 94 25.20 -4.60 31.56
C GLN A 94 26.47 -4.18 32.31
N GLY A 95 27.53 -3.80 31.59
CA GLY A 95 28.74 -3.26 32.20
C GLY A 95 28.47 -1.99 33.00
N ALA A 96 27.74 -1.04 32.39
CA ALA A 96 27.35 0.22 33.02
C ALA A 96 26.52 -0.01 34.29
N PHE A 97 25.60 -0.99 34.28
CA PHE A 97 24.81 -1.37 35.44
C PHE A 97 25.68 -1.79 36.62
N PHE A 98 26.69 -2.65 36.42
CA PHE A 98 27.56 -3.06 37.52
C PHE A 98 28.43 -1.91 38.06
N ALA A 99 28.89 -1.01 37.20
CA ALA A 99 29.70 0.14 37.60
C ALA A 99 28.88 1.22 38.33
N GLY A 100 27.67 1.52 37.85
CA GLY A 100 26.82 2.58 38.38
C GLY A 100 25.91 2.17 39.53
N SER A 101 25.62 0.87 39.69
CA SER A 101 24.72 0.35 40.73
C SER A 101 25.44 -0.03 42.04
N PRO A 102 24.72 -0.04 43.18
CA PRO A 102 25.29 -0.55 44.44
C PRO A 102 25.44 -2.09 44.48
N LEU A 103 25.09 -2.81 43.40
CA LEU A 103 25.00 -4.27 43.43
C LEU A 103 26.35 -4.93 43.74
N MET A 104 27.46 -4.41 43.19
CA MET A 104 28.78 -4.97 43.44
C MET A 104 29.17 -4.88 44.92
N GLU A 105 28.90 -3.74 45.56
CA GLU A 105 29.15 -3.52 46.98
C GLU A 105 28.28 -4.45 47.84
N VAL A 106 26.99 -4.51 47.55
CA VAL A 106 26.02 -5.36 48.27
C VAL A 106 26.35 -6.85 48.14
N ALA A 107 26.79 -7.29 46.96
CA ALA A 107 27.14 -8.68 46.69
C ALA A 107 28.59 -9.04 47.07
N GLY A 108 29.40 -8.09 47.53
CA GLY A 108 30.82 -8.31 47.83
C GLY A 108 31.65 -8.74 46.62
N LEU A 109 31.27 -8.26 45.43
CA LEU A 109 31.94 -8.56 44.17
C LEU A 109 33.07 -7.56 43.92
N ASP A 110 34.25 -8.09 43.62
CA ASP A 110 35.34 -7.32 43.01
C ASP A 110 35.28 -7.47 41.48
N GLU A 111 35.95 -6.55 40.78
CA GLU A 111 35.98 -6.52 39.31
C GLU A 111 36.44 -7.86 38.71
N LYS A 112 37.46 -8.49 39.31
CA LYS A 112 38.01 -9.75 38.81
C LYS A 112 36.98 -10.88 38.86
N LYS A 113 36.27 -11.02 39.97
CA LYS A 113 35.19 -12.02 40.13
C LYS A 113 34.03 -11.75 39.19
N LEU A 114 33.66 -10.49 39.00
CA LEU A 114 32.59 -10.10 38.09
C LEU A 114 32.90 -10.54 36.66
N PHE A 115 34.01 -10.09 36.09
CA PHE A 115 34.34 -10.39 34.69
C PHE A 115 34.63 -11.87 34.45
N SER A 116 35.21 -12.58 35.43
CA SER A 116 35.37 -14.05 35.33
C SER A 116 34.01 -14.77 35.27
N SER A 117 33.02 -14.28 36.03
CA SER A 117 31.67 -14.87 36.04
C SER A 117 30.91 -14.55 34.75
N ILE A 118 31.04 -13.33 34.23
CA ILE A 118 30.45 -12.92 32.95
C ILE A 118 31.07 -13.71 31.80
N GLU A 119 32.39 -13.86 31.77
CA GLU A 119 33.08 -14.67 30.76
C GLU A 119 32.57 -16.12 30.76
N MET A 120 32.41 -16.74 31.94
CA MET A 120 31.89 -18.09 32.06
C MET A 120 30.47 -18.22 31.47
N GLN A 121 29.58 -17.26 31.76
CA GLN A 121 28.23 -17.25 31.18
C GLN A 121 28.24 -16.99 29.66
N LEU A 122 29.11 -16.11 29.18
CA LEU A 122 29.25 -15.84 27.75
C LEU A 122 29.81 -17.07 27.01
N GLU A 123 30.75 -17.81 27.61
CA GLU A 123 31.27 -19.06 27.06
C GLU A 123 30.19 -20.14 27.00
N GLU A 124 29.39 -20.29 28.05
CA GLU A 124 28.25 -21.23 28.06
C GLU A 124 27.23 -20.91 26.96
N LYS A 125 26.88 -19.62 26.79
CA LYS A 125 25.87 -19.18 25.81
C LYS A 125 26.39 -19.11 24.37
N PHE A 126 27.62 -18.68 24.17
CA PHE A 126 28.15 -18.29 22.85
C PHE A 126 29.43 -19.04 22.44
N GLY A 127 30.00 -19.89 23.28
CA GLY A 127 31.23 -20.63 22.97
C GLY A 127 31.10 -21.49 21.70
N SER A 128 29.90 -22.03 21.44
CA SER A 128 29.59 -22.76 20.20
C SER A 128 29.65 -21.91 18.93
N LYS A 129 29.55 -20.58 19.05
CA LYS A 129 29.70 -19.61 17.95
C LYS A 129 31.15 -19.17 17.72
N GLY A 130 32.07 -19.69 18.53
CA GLY A 130 33.51 -19.43 18.44
C GLY A 130 33.99 -18.44 19.50
N ARG A 131 35.24 -18.65 19.93
CA ARG A 131 35.88 -17.92 21.03
C ARG A 131 35.90 -16.40 20.80
N ARG A 132 36.08 -15.96 19.56
CA ARG A 132 36.06 -14.53 19.19
C ARG A 132 34.75 -13.85 19.57
N VAL A 133 33.61 -14.51 19.40
CA VAL A 133 32.30 -13.94 19.76
C VAL A 133 32.22 -13.70 21.27
N VAL A 134 32.70 -14.66 22.07
CA VAL A 134 32.76 -14.53 23.54
C VAL A 134 33.62 -13.34 23.93
N GLU A 135 34.80 -13.20 23.31
CA GLU A 135 35.74 -12.10 23.57
C GLU A 135 35.19 -10.73 23.15
N ASP A 136 34.53 -10.64 22.00
CA ASP A 136 33.88 -9.40 21.53
C ASP A 136 32.78 -8.95 22.52
N ASN A 137 31.91 -9.88 22.97
CA ASN A 137 30.89 -9.58 23.98
C ASN A 137 31.52 -9.14 25.31
N LEU A 138 32.58 -9.83 25.77
CA LEU A 138 33.27 -9.50 27.01
C LEU A 138 33.93 -8.12 26.95
N ARG A 139 34.55 -7.74 25.81
CA ARG A 139 35.11 -6.40 25.60
C ARG A 139 34.04 -5.32 25.64
N ILE A 140 32.85 -5.58 25.09
CA ILE A 140 31.73 -4.63 25.15
C ILE A 140 31.26 -4.43 26.59
N VAL A 141 31.08 -5.50 27.38
CA VAL A 141 30.74 -5.38 28.80
C VAL A 141 31.82 -4.57 29.54
N ARG A 142 33.10 -4.84 29.24
CA ARG A 142 34.24 -4.15 29.84
C ARG A 142 34.22 -2.65 29.54
N ARG A 143 34.07 -2.29 28.27
CA ARG A 143 33.92 -0.89 27.85
C ARG A 143 32.70 -0.25 28.46
N GLY A 144 31.58 -0.98 28.57
CA GLY A 144 30.39 -0.58 29.29
C GLY A 144 30.67 -0.15 30.74
N PHE A 145 31.49 -0.94 31.43
CA PHE A 145 31.91 -0.72 32.81
C PHE A 145 32.90 0.45 32.95
N ASP A 146 33.86 0.55 32.03
CA ASP A 146 34.97 1.51 32.11
C ASP A 146 34.62 2.90 31.55
N GLN A 147 33.70 2.98 30.57
CA GLN A 147 33.35 4.20 29.83
C GLN A 147 32.02 4.82 30.29
N ILE A 148 31.48 4.38 31.43
CA ILE A 148 30.32 5.04 32.03
C ILE A 148 30.75 6.37 32.66
N HIS A 149 29.97 7.43 32.43
CA HIS A 149 30.27 8.76 32.94
C HIS A 149 29.20 9.22 33.94
N LYS A 150 29.63 9.74 35.10
CA LYS A 150 28.72 10.30 36.11
C LYS A 150 28.45 11.77 35.84
N ILE A 151 27.19 12.19 35.97
CA ILE A 151 26.80 13.60 35.97
C ILE A 151 27.03 14.21 37.37
N THR A 152 28.02 15.11 37.46
CA THR A 152 28.47 15.86 38.63
C THR A 152 28.02 17.32 38.65
N HIS A 153 27.93 17.98 37.50
CA HIS A 153 27.40 19.31 37.29
C HIS A 153 25.89 19.28 37.11
N ARG A 154 25.17 19.74 38.13
CA ARG A 154 23.69 19.66 38.22
C ARG A 154 23.05 21.02 38.44
N GLU A 155 23.64 22.07 37.87
CA GLU A 155 23.01 23.38 37.92
C GLU A 155 21.73 23.34 37.09
N ILE A 156 20.62 23.75 37.72
CA ILE A 156 19.33 23.81 37.04
C ILE A 156 19.35 25.04 36.16
N ASN A 157 19.49 24.83 34.86
CA ASN A 157 19.58 25.90 33.90
C ASN A 157 18.18 26.55 33.72
N MET A 158 18.04 27.79 34.21
CA MET A 158 16.80 28.57 34.13
C MET A 158 16.37 28.91 32.70
N ALA A 159 17.28 28.81 31.73
CA ALA A 159 17.02 29.04 30.30
C ALA A 159 16.61 27.77 29.54
N VAL A 160 16.70 26.58 30.15
CA VAL A 160 16.18 25.34 29.55
C VAL A 160 14.65 25.43 29.52
N ILE A 161 14.13 25.47 28.30
CA ILE A 161 12.69 25.56 27.99
C ILE A 161 12.00 24.43 28.76
N GLN A 162 11.02 24.77 29.61
CA GLN A 162 10.09 23.76 30.10
C GLN A 162 9.36 23.20 28.87
N PRO A 163 9.45 21.90 28.55
CA PRO A 163 8.27 21.26 28.02
C PRO A 163 7.27 21.42 29.17
N SER A 164 6.30 22.33 29.00
CA SER A 164 5.18 22.41 29.91
C SER A 164 4.70 20.99 30.16
N SER A 165 4.39 20.66 31.41
CA SER A 165 3.46 19.58 31.76
C SER A 165 2.12 19.87 31.08
N LYS A 166 2.07 19.82 29.76
CA LYS A 166 0.87 19.94 28.97
C LYS A 166 0.20 18.59 29.14
N SER A 167 -1.01 18.62 29.69
CA SER A 167 -2.02 17.60 29.39
C SER A 167 -1.87 17.18 27.92
N ALA A 168 -1.90 15.87 27.63
CA ALA A 168 -1.76 15.40 26.25
C ALA A 168 -2.69 16.21 25.33
N ASN A 169 -2.09 17.02 24.43
CA ASN A 169 -2.86 17.84 23.51
C ASN A 169 -3.66 16.92 22.59
N LEU A 170 -4.81 17.40 22.11
CA LEU A 170 -5.57 16.69 21.09
C LEU A 170 -4.66 16.43 19.87
N PRO A 171 -4.44 15.16 19.46
CA PRO A 171 -3.62 14.82 18.30
C PRO A 171 -4.09 15.57 17.06
N ILE A 172 -3.16 16.01 16.20
CA ILE A 172 -3.50 16.83 15.03
C ILE A 172 -4.46 16.12 14.08
N MET A 173 -4.29 14.81 13.91
CA MET A 173 -5.15 13.98 13.08
C MET A 173 -6.54 13.79 13.71
N LEU A 174 -6.63 13.74 15.04
CA LEU A 174 -7.92 13.68 15.72
C LEU A 174 -8.74 14.96 15.48
N LYS A 175 -8.09 16.14 15.44
CA LYS A 175 -8.74 17.41 15.10
C LYS A 175 -9.37 17.43 13.70
N GLN A 176 -8.93 16.56 12.80
CA GLN A 176 -9.47 16.46 11.44
C GLN A 176 -10.73 15.60 11.38
N LEU A 177 -11.02 14.82 12.43
CA LEU A 177 -12.20 13.99 12.49
C LEU A 177 -13.38 14.76 13.10
N PRO A 178 -14.62 14.47 12.69
CA PRO A 178 -15.79 15.06 13.32
C PRO A 178 -15.96 14.54 14.76
N GLU A 179 -16.40 15.42 15.66
CA GLU A 179 -16.85 15.04 17.00
C GLU A 179 -18.24 14.40 16.91
N ALA A 180 -18.44 13.25 17.55
CA ALA A 180 -19.70 12.51 17.53
C ALA A 180 -20.51 12.78 18.82
N GLY A 181 -21.61 12.06 19.02
CA GLY A 181 -22.50 12.26 20.17
C GLY A 181 -21.99 11.71 21.52
N GLY A 182 -20.69 11.43 21.68
CA GLY A 182 -20.12 10.83 22.90
C GLY A 182 -20.43 9.34 23.08
N GLY A 183 -20.82 8.65 22.00
CA GLY A 183 -21.14 7.22 22.01
C GLY A 183 -19.93 6.29 22.05
N ILE A 184 -20.19 4.98 21.93
CA ILE A 184 -19.14 3.95 21.98
C ILE A 184 -18.13 4.03 20.82
N SER A 185 -18.57 4.53 19.66
CA SER A 185 -17.77 4.74 18.46
C SER A 185 -17.12 6.13 18.41
N ASP A 186 -17.32 6.97 19.42
CA ASP A 186 -16.76 8.32 19.46
C ASP A 186 -15.28 8.29 19.85
N VAL A 187 -14.43 8.60 18.87
CA VAL A 187 -12.97 8.64 19.01
C VAL A 187 -12.48 9.81 19.87
N HIS A 188 -13.18 10.94 19.89
CA HIS A 188 -12.83 12.11 20.72
C HIS A 188 -13.04 11.82 22.19
N ARG A 189 -14.22 11.29 22.54
CA ARG A 189 -14.50 10.81 23.91
C ARG A 189 -13.47 9.78 24.35
N PHE A 190 -13.15 8.82 23.48
CA PHE A 190 -12.19 7.77 23.82
C PHE A 190 -10.77 8.31 24.00
N TRP A 191 -10.35 9.33 23.25
CA TRP A 191 -9.11 10.05 23.54
C TRP A 191 -9.12 10.67 24.93
N GLU A 192 -10.14 11.45 25.27
CA GLU A 192 -10.23 12.14 26.55
C GLU A 192 -10.20 11.17 27.73
N GLN A 193 -10.94 10.06 27.64
CA GLN A 193 -11.15 9.12 28.74
C GLN A 193 -10.16 7.95 28.79
N THR A 194 -9.47 7.64 27.68
CA THR A 194 -8.59 6.47 27.59
C THR A 194 -7.28 6.77 26.86
N GLY A 195 -7.35 7.29 25.62
CA GLY A 195 -6.18 7.51 24.77
C GLY A 195 -5.14 8.44 25.40
N SER A 196 -5.58 9.54 26.03
CA SER A 196 -4.73 10.54 26.67
C SER A 196 -3.93 9.99 27.86
N PHE A 197 -4.50 9.03 28.60
CA PHE A 197 -3.82 8.33 29.69
C PHE A 197 -2.74 7.40 29.16
N TYR A 198 -3.03 6.62 28.10
CA TYR A 198 -2.04 5.77 27.45
C TYR A 198 -0.88 6.60 26.85
N ALA A 199 -1.19 7.72 26.20
CA ALA A 199 -0.18 8.64 25.65
C ALA A 199 0.76 9.22 26.72
N GLN A 200 0.31 9.30 27.98
CA GLN A 200 1.12 9.78 29.11
C GLN A 200 1.79 8.65 29.91
N GLY A 201 1.72 7.39 29.44
CA GLY A 201 2.21 6.23 30.18
C GLY A 201 1.38 5.87 31.43
N GLN A 202 0.18 6.43 31.54
CA GLN A 202 -0.74 6.29 32.67
C GLN A 202 -1.94 5.38 32.36
N GLY A 203 -1.85 4.45 31.41
CA GLY A 203 -2.98 3.60 30.97
C GLY A 203 -3.69 2.82 32.09
N ASN A 204 -3.07 2.68 33.27
CA ASN A 204 -3.66 2.01 34.45
C ASN A 204 -4.51 2.92 35.32
N ASN A 205 -4.39 4.23 35.11
CA ASN A 205 -5.17 5.25 35.80
C ASN A 205 -6.54 5.44 35.14
N ASN A 206 -6.80 4.74 34.03
CA ASN A 206 -8.11 4.70 33.41
C ASN A 206 -9.16 4.18 34.40
N LEU A 207 -10.31 4.87 34.45
CA LEU A 207 -11.44 4.46 35.27
C LEU A 207 -12.08 3.21 34.68
N ALA A 208 -12.63 2.32 35.49
CA ALA A 208 -13.45 1.23 34.97
C ALA A 208 -14.80 1.80 34.48
N ASP A 209 -14.90 2.17 33.20
CA ASP A 209 -16.14 2.59 32.57
C ASP A 209 -16.83 1.42 31.80
N PRO A 210 -18.14 1.49 31.52
CA PRO A 210 -18.87 0.43 30.83
C PRO A 210 -18.37 0.12 29.41
N TYR A 211 -17.75 1.07 28.71
CA TYR A 211 -17.20 0.89 27.37
C TYR A 211 -15.86 0.14 27.41
N MET A 212 -14.99 0.49 28.37
CA MET A 212 -13.75 -0.24 28.64
C MET A 212 -14.02 -1.65 29.13
N ALA A 213 -15.09 -1.88 29.90
CA ALA A 213 -15.50 -3.22 30.32
C ALA A 213 -15.87 -4.14 29.14
N LEU A 214 -16.25 -3.57 27.98
CA LEU A 214 -16.53 -4.32 26.74
C LEU A 214 -15.28 -4.53 25.88
N SER A 215 -14.13 -3.96 26.26
CA SER A 215 -12.89 -3.98 25.47
C SER A 215 -13.06 -3.46 24.03
N LEU A 216 -13.98 -2.51 23.83
CA LEU A 216 -14.24 -1.92 22.52
C LEU A 216 -13.34 -0.71 22.28
N VAL A 217 -12.73 -0.69 21.10
CA VAL A 217 -11.89 0.40 20.61
C VAL A 217 -12.62 1.06 19.44
N PRO A 218 -12.84 2.38 19.43
CA PRO A 218 -13.32 3.07 18.25
C PRO A 218 -12.46 2.80 17.01
N ALA A 219 -13.02 3.03 15.83
CA ALA A 219 -12.24 3.04 14.61
C ALA A 219 -11.17 4.16 14.66
N THR A 220 -10.06 3.98 13.94
CA THR A 220 -9.05 5.03 13.70
C THR A 220 -8.27 5.51 14.93
N THR A 221 -8.25 4.80 16.06
CA THR A 221 -7.49 5.25 17.25
C THR A 221 -5.97 5.17 17.09
N GLY A 222 -5.46 4.59 15.99
CA GLY A 222 -4.05 4.62 15.61
C GLY A 222 -3.48 6.05 15.55
N ILE A 223 -4.32 7.03 15.18
CA ILE A 223 -3.95 8.46 15.08
C ILE A 223 -3.52 9.11 16.40
N PHE A 224 -3.72 8.41 17.53
CA PHE A 224 -3.32 8.89 18.86
C PHE A 224 -1.81 8.81 19.07
N ARG A 225 -1.12 7.96 18.32
CA ARG A 225 0.28 7.66 18.56
C ARG A 225 1.18 8.48 17.66
N ASP A 226 2.25 9.00 18.25
CA ASP A 226 3.31 9.73 17.56
C ASP A 226 4.56 8.83 17.43
N MET A 227 4.90 8.45 16.20
CA MET A 227 6.07 7.62 15.87
C MET A 227 7.34 8.44 15.64
N THR A 228 7.30 9.77 15.77
CA THR A 228 8.49 10.63 15.57
C THR A 228 9.68 10.16 16.43
N GLN A 229 9.41 9.64 17.63
CA GLN A 229 10.45 9.28 18.62
C GLN A 229 11.20 7.98 18.31
N ILE A 230 10.70 7.12 17.43
CA ILE A 230 11.34 5.82 17.11
C ILE A 230 12.27 5.88 15.88
N ARG A 231 12.26 7.01 15.17
CA ARG A 231 12.94 7.19 13.88
C ARG A 231 14.24 7.97 14.06
N PHE A 232 15.36 7.43 13.58
CA PHE A 232 16.65 8.13 13.57
C PHE A 232 16.88 8.96 12.30
N GLU A 233 16.38 8.47 11.16
CA GLU A 233 16.52 9.09 9.85
C GLU A 233 15.16 9.14 9.15
N TYR A 234 14.92 10.16 8.33
CA TYR A 234 13.69 10.31 7.55
C TYR A 234 14.02 10.49 6.05
N PRO A 235 13.08 10.14 5.16
CA PRO A 235 13.20 10.46 3.74
C PRO A 235 12.92 11.96 3.54
N GLN A 236 13.91 12.72 3.11
CA GLN A 236 13.71 14.09 2.64
C GLN A 236 13.35 14.06 1.15
N TRP A 237 12.26 14.73 0.79
CA TRP A 237 11.87 14.91 -0.61
C TRP A 237 12.68 16.02 -1.30
N VAL A 238 13.12 15.74 -2.52
CA VAL A 238 13.84 16.66 -3.41
C VAL A 238 12.93 16.91 -4.62
N ALA A 239 12.14 17.98 -4.54
CA ALA A 239 11.06 18.24 -5.48
C ALA A 239 11.51 18.33 -6.94
N ASP A 240 12.67 18.94 -7.20
CA ASP A 240 13.20 19.17 -8.55
C ASP A 240 13.50 17.88 -9.33
N ASN A 241 13.76 16.78 -8.62
CA ASN A 241 14.05 15.48 -9.22
C ASN A 241 12.81 14.59 -9.40
N CYS A 242 11.66 15.00 -8.83
CA CYS A 242 10.49 14.14 -8.78
C CYS A 242 9.81 13.99 -10.15
N THR A 243 9.60 12.75 -10.60
CA THR A 243 8.88 12.44 -11.86
C THR A 243 7.39 12.17 -11.65
N ALA A 244 6.94 12.08 -10.38
CA ALA A 244 5.60 11.66 -9.98
C ALA A 244 5.21 10.26 -10.49
N CYS A 245 6.13 9.29 -10.40
CA CYS A 245 5.89 7.88 -10.73
C CYS A 245 4.84 7.22 -9.80
N GLY A 246 4.91 7.50 -8.50
CA GLY A 246 3.98 6.99 -7.50
C GLY A 246 4.43 5.75 -6.72
N ASP A 247 5.63 5.25 -6.96
CA ASP A 247 6.15 4.07 -6.28
C ASP A 247 6.30 4.28 -4.79
N CYS A 248 6.86 5.43 -4.39
CA CYS A 248 7.17 5.74 -2.98
C CYS A 248 5.94 5.69 -2.06
N TYR A 249 4.80 6.19 -2.51
CA TYR A 249 3.55 6.20 -1.74
C TYR A 249 2.75 4.90 -1.88
N SER A 250 3.02 4.10 -2.91
CA SER A 250 2.40 2.78 -3.12
C SER A 250 3.05 1.70 -2.26
N VAL A 251 4.36 1.79 -2.00
CA VAL A 251 5.08 0.81 -1.16
C VAL A 251 5.02 1.14 0.33
N CYS A 252 4.64 2.35 0.71
CA CYS A 252 4.70 2.82 2.09
C CYS A 252 3.78 2.01 3.03
N PRO A 253 4.32 1.25 4.00
CA PRO A 253 3.50 0.42 4.88
C PRO A 253 2.75 1.22 5.95
N ASP A 254 3.10 2.47 6.22
CA ASP A 254 2.57 3.25 7.35
C ASP A 254 1.76 4.48 6.93
N SER A 255 1.26 4.53 5.68
CA SER A 255 0.50 5.68 5.14
C SER A 255 1.18 7.02 5.45
N ALA A 256 2.50 7.08 5.24
CA ALA A 256 3.35 8.11 5.82
C ALA A 256 3.96 9.09 4.81
N ILE A 257 3.82 8.83 3.51
CA ILE A 257 4.35 9.66 2.43
C ILE A 257 3.30 9.99 1.35
N PRO A 258 2.16 10.65 1.67
CA PRO A 258 1.13 10.91 0.66
C PRO A 258 1.59 11.88 -0.45
N GLY A 259 1.07 11.65 -1.65
CA GLY A 259 1.15 12.59 -2.77
C GLY A 259 -0.15 13.41 -2.96
N LEU A 260 -0.05 14.61 -3.54
CA LEU A 260 -1.17 15.45 -3.98
C LEU A 260 -0.85 16.20 -5.27
N VAL A 261 -1.89 16.51 -6.04
CA VAL A 261 -1.83 17.47 -7.14
C VAL A 261 -2.85 18.57 -6.90
N ASN A 262 -2.38 19.82 -6.82
CA ASN A 262 -3.22 21.00 -6.62
C ASN A 262 -2.96 22.03 -7.73
N SER A 263 -4.00 22.77 -8.12
CA SER A 263 -3.79 23.91 -9.01
C SER A 263 -3.03 25.03 -8.28
N VAL A 264 -2.32 25.90 -9.02
CA VAL A 264 -1.64 27.05 -8.44
C VAL A 264 -2.61 27.93 -7.65
N SER A 265 -3.82 28.13 -8.18
CA SER A 265 -4.86 28.91 -7.50
C SER A 265 -5.35 28.26 -6.19
N GLU A 266 -5.46 26.93 -6.14
CA GLU A 266 -5.82 26.20 -4.90
C GLU A 266 -4.75 26.38 -3.82
N VAL A 267 -3.48 26.22 -4.18
CA VAL A 267 -2.35 26.46 -3.27
C VAL A 267 -2.39 27.89 -2.72
N PHE A 268 -2.56 28.88 -3.61
CA PHE A 268 -2.62 30.28 -3.21
C PHE A 268 -3.83 30.56 -2.31
N ALA A 269 -5.00 29.99 -2.61
CA ALA A 269 -6.18 30.12 -1.77
C ALA A 269 -5.97 29.52 -0.38
N THR A 270 -5.34 28.35 -0.26
CA THR A 270 -4.99 27.73 1.02
C THR A 270 -4.09 28.63 1.86
N VAL A 271 -3.07 29.25 1.25
CA VAL A 271 -2.18 30.19 1.96
C VAL A 271 -2.94 31.45 2.42
N ILE A 272 -3.80 32.01 1.57
CA ILE A 272 -4.64 33.17 1.93
C ILE A 272 -5.56 32.84 3.10
N ASP A 273 -6.25 31.69 3.04
CA ASP A 273 -7.17 31.27 4.09
C ASP A 273 -6.43 31.04 5.43
N ARG A 274 -5.18 30.56 5.39
CA ARG A 274 -4.32 30.49 6.58
C ARG A 274 -4.01 31.87 7.18
N ILE A 275 -3.73 32.87 6.35
CA ILE A 275 -3.48 34.25 6.82
C ILE A 275 -4.75 34.83 7.47
N GLU A 276 -5.90 34.63 6.83
CA GLU A 276 -7.17 35.21 7.28
C GLU A 276 -7.69 34.55 8.57
N ARG A 277 -7.42 33.25 8.80
CA ARG A 277 -7.69 32.57 10.07
C ARG A 277 -6.97 33.22 11.26
N ASP A 278 -5.80 33.83 11.03
CA ASP A 278 -5.05 34.58 12.04
C ASP A 278 -5.52 36.03 12.21
N SER A 279 -6.75 36.35 11.76
CA SER A 279 -7.42 37.65 11.91
C SER A 279 -6.76 38.83 11.17
N MET A 280 -5.98 38.56 10.12
CA MET A 280 -5.44 39.57 9.20
C MET A 280 -6.29 39.62 7.92
N LEU A 281 -6.89 40.77 7.60
CA LEU A 281 -7.63 40.96 6.35
C LEU A 281 -6.65 41.11 5.18
N THR A 282 -6.80 40.27 4.15
CA THR A 282 -6.05 40.40 2.90
C THR A 282 -6.81 41.29 1.91
N ILE A 283 -6.31 42.50 1.64
CA ILE A 283 -7.00 43.46 0.76
C ILE A 283 -6.46 43.37 -0.66
N HIS A 284 -5.15 43.20 -0.83
CA HIS A 284 -4.48 43.21 -2.13
C HIS A 284 -4.16 41.79 -2.63
N LEU A 285 -3.85 40.87 -1.71
CA LEU A 285 -3.36 39.52 -1.99
C LEU A 285 -4.31 38.73 -2.91
N ARG A 286 -5.62 38.76 -2.67
CA ARG A 286 -6.63 38.07 -3.49
C ARG A 286 -6.66 38.56 -4.95
N ARG A 287 -6.24 39.80 -5.22
CA ARG A 287 -6.16 40.36 -6.58
C ARG A 287 -4.80 40.06 -7.20
N GLU A 288 -3.72 40.33 -6.48
CA GLU A 288 -2.36 40.26 -7.02
C GLU A 288 -1.85 38.83 -7.20
N THR A 289 -2.37 37.86 -6.45
CA THR A 289 -2.04 36.43 -6.61
C THR A 289 -2.36 35.88 -8.01
N ARG A 290 -3.36 36.43 -8.71
CA ARG A 290 -3.63 36.09 -10.12
C ARG A 290 -2.51 36.54 -11.06
N ASN A 291 -1.91 37.70 -10.78
CA ASN A 291 -0.79 38.22 -11.55
C ASN A 291 0.48 37.40 -11.25
N VAL A 292 0.68 37.03 -9.98
CA VAL A 292 1.77 36.12 -9.57
C VAL A 292 1.62 34.76 -10.22
N GLU A 293 0.41 34.17 -10.26
CA GLU A 293 0.17 32.87 -10.92
C GLU A 293 0.54 32.93 -12.40
N LYS A 294 0.07 33.96 -13.11
CA LYS A 294 0.39 34.13 -14.53
C LYS A 294 1.91 34.22 -14.73
N ARG A 295 2.59 35.02 -13.89
CA ARG A 295 4.03 35.22 -14.00
C ARG A 295 4.82 33.95 -13.64
N LEU A 296 4.38 33.22 -12.62
CA LEU A 296 4.95 31.94 -12.21
C LEU A 296 4.89 30.93 -13.37
N ARG A 297 3.73 30.80 -14.02
CA ARG A 297 3.58 29.90 -15.20
C ARG A 297 4.52 30.29 -16.33
N GLU A 298 4.66 31.59 -16.63
CA GLU A 298 5.61 32.07 -17.65
C GLU A 298 7.06 31.69 -17.31
N ILE A 299 7.46 31.87 -16.05
CA ILE A 299 8.81 31.52 -15.58
C ILE A 299 9.04 30.01 -15.68
N ILE A 300 8.14 29.20 -15.14
CA ILE A 300 8.25 27.72 -15.17
C ILE A 300 8.33 27.21 -16.62
N ASN A 301 7.42 27.66 -17.49
CA ASN A 301 7.40 27.22 -18.88
C ASN A 301 8.65 27.68 -19.66
N SER A 302 9.26 28.82 -19.29
CA SER A 302 10.52 29.27 -19.89
C SER A 302 11.74 28.43 -19.47
N GLN A 303 11.65 27.72 -18.34
CA GLN A 303 12.68 26.80 -17.85
C GLN A 303 12.54 25.38 -18.43
N GLY A 304 11.54 25.13 -19.28
CA GLY A 304 11.25 23.81 -19.85
C GLY A 304 10.10 23.07 -19.19
N GLY A 305 9.46 23.65 -18.17
CA GLY A 305 8.37 23.01 -17.44
C GLY A 305 8.88 21.98 -16.44
N ASP A 306 9.22 20.78 -16.90
CA ASP A 306 9.60 19.65 -16.04
C ASP A 306 10.91 19.91 -15.29
N GLY A 307 10.95 19.60 -13.98
CA GLY A 307 12.14 19.79 -13.14
C GLY A 307 12.49 21.26 -12.83
N ALA A 308 11.62 22.21 -13.19
CA ALA A 308 11.79 23.60 -12.83
C ALA A 308 11.68 23.79 -11.31
N ASN A 309 12.58 24.61 -10.74
CA ASN A 309 12.54 24.92 -9.31
C ASN A 309 11.38 25.87 -9.01
N VAL A 310 10.25 25.30 -8.58
CA VAL A 310 9.00 26.03 -8.35
C VAL A 310 9.17 27.11 -7.29
N ARG A 311 9.98 26.85 -6.25
CA ARG A 311 10.19 27.81 -5.16
C ARG A 311 10.90 29.07 -5.64
N GLN A 312 12.02 28.90 -6.35
CA GLN A 312 12.76 30.01 -6.92
C GLN A 312 11.90 30.79 -7.94
N ALA A 313 11.12 30.07 -8.75
CA ALA A 313 10.20 30.70 -9.71
C ALA A 313 9.10 31.51 -9.01
N LEU A 314 8.56 31.03 -7.89
CA LEU A 314 7.57 31.74 -7.09
C LEU A 314 8.16 32.98 -6.42
N ASP A 315 9.33 32.87 -5.80
CA ASP A 315 10.04 34.00 -5.21
C ASP A 315 10.29 35.10 -6.25
N GLN A 316 10.75 34.70 -7.45
CA GLN A 316 10.95 35.62 -8.57
C GLN A 316 9.62 36.27 -9.02
N ALA A 317 8.57 35.49 -9.19
CA ALA A 317 7.26 35.99 -9.61
C ALA A 317 6.71 37.02 -8.61
N VAL A 318 6.79 36.73 -7.31
CA VAL A 318 6.35 37.65 -6.24
C VAL A 318 7.16 38.95 -6.26
N LEU A 319 8.50 38.86 -6.34
CA LEU A 319 9.37 40.04 -6.37
C LEU A 319 9.12 40.93 -7.60
N GLU A 320 8.89 40.33 -8.77
CA GLU A 320 8.58 41.08 -9.99
C GLU A 320 7.22 41.77 -9.90
N ILE A 321 6.19 41.12 -9.36
CA ILE A 321 4.87 41.73 -9.14
C ILE A 321 4.94 42.87 -8.11
N ILE A 322 5.69 42.70 -7.01
CA ILE A 322 5.91 43.79 -6.03
C ILE A 322 6.61 44.98 -6.69
N ARG A 323 7.66 44.73 -7.49
CA ARG A 323 8.41 45.79 -8.19
C ARG A 323 7.54 46.56 -9.17
N ASP A 324 6.68 45.86 -9.90
CA ASP A 324 5.85 46.42 -10.97
C ASP A 324 4.54 47.05 -10.43
N SER A 325 4.23 46.87 -9.14
CA SER A 325 3.06 47.46 -8.47
C SER A 325 3.14 48.99 -8.29
N ASP A 326 1.99 49.66 -8.21
CA ASP A 326 1.89 51.12 -8.01
C ASP A 326 2.58 51.58 -6.72
N ALA A 327 3.29 52.72 -6.79
CA ALA A 327 4.07 53.24 -5.67
C ALA A 327 3.26 53.53 -4.39
N GLU A 328 1.96 53.83 -4.52
CA GLU A 328 1.06 54.09 -3.38
C GLU A 328 0.68 52.82 -2.60
N ASN A 329 0.63 51.65 -3.27
CA ASN A 329 0.18 50.39 -2.67
C ASN A 329 1.34 49.40 -2.43
N ARG A 330 2.54 49.69 -2.93
CA ARG A 330 3.70 48.79 -2.92
C ARG A 330 4.07 48.28 -1.52
N GLU A 331 4.11 49.16 -0.53
CA GLU A 331 4.46 48.78 0.86
C GLU A 331 3.41 47.84 1.48
N ALA A 332 2.12 48.07 1.19
CA ALA A 332 1.04 47.20 1.66
C ALA A 332 1.09 45.82 0.97
N ILE A 333 1.33 45.79 -0.33
CA ILE A 333 1.49 44.57 -1.13
C ILE A 333 2.71 43.77 -0.66
N GLU A 334 3.84 44.43 -0.43
CA GLU A 334 5.06 43.79 0.09
C GLU A 334 4.82 43.15 1.45
N LYS A 335 4.09 43.82 2.35
CA LYS A 335 3.73 43.26 3.66
C LYS A 335 2.80 42.05 3.53
N GLU A 336 1.76 42.11 2.70
CA GLU A 336 0.84 40.99 2.50
C GLU A 336 1.55 39.79 1.85
N PHE A 337 2.42 40.01 0.86
CA PHE A 337 3.21 38.93 0.25
C PHE A 337 4.30 38.40 1.20
N GLY A 338 4.85 39.22 2.09
CA GLY A 338 5.73 38.75 3.17
C GLY A 338 5.02 37.72 4.05
N LEU A 339 3.78 38.00 4.46
CA LEU A 339 2.93 37.05 5.21
C LEU A 339 2.58 35.81 4.38
N PHE A 340 2.32 35.98 3.08
CA PHE A 340 2.08 34.87 2.16
C PHE A 340 3.27 33.91 2.10
N MET A 341 4.48 34.43 1.90
CA MET A 341 5.69 33.60 1.86
C MET A 341 6.00 32.97 3.22
N GLU A 342 5.71 33.66 4.32
CA GLU A 342 5.81 33.11 5.68
C GLU A 342 4.85 31.95 5.91
N LYS A 343 3.57 32.08 5.52
CA LYS A 343 2.54 31.05 5.72
C LYS A 343 2.64 29.86 4.77
N LEU A 344 3.19 30.08 3.57
CA LEU A 344 3.63 29.01 2.67
C LEU A 344 4.81 28.23 3.28
N GLY A 345 5.67 28.91 4.03
CA GLY A 345 6.77 28.30 4.76
C GLY A 345 7.78 27.62 3.83
N THR A 346 8.22 26.42 4.22
CA THR A 346 9.20 25.59 3.49
C THR A 346 8.56 24.50 2.64
N PHE A 347 7.23 24.52 2.48
CA PHE A 347 6.56 23.47 1.73
C PHE A 347 6.92 23.57 0.24
N ASP A 348 7.51 22.49 -0.28
CA ASP A 348 7.99 22.43 -1.65
C ASP A 348 6.91 21.91 -2.62
N PHE A 349 7.08 22.24 -3.90
CA PHE A 349 6.26 21.76 -4.99
C PHE A 349 7.14 21.41 -6.17
N SER A 350 6.69 20.45 -6.97
CA SER A 350 7.32 20.04 -8.22
C SER A 350 6.36 20.23 -9.38
N VAL A 351 6.92 20.43 -10.56
CA VAL A 351 6.21 20.41 -11.83
C VAL A 351 6.69 19.22 -12.61
N THR A 352 5.77 18.29 -12.86
CA THR A 352 6.07 16.99 -13.44
C THR A 352 5.33 16.81 -14.75
N LYS A 353 5.88 15.97 -15.62
CA LYS A 353 5.32 15.74 -16.95
C LYS A 353 3.84 15.34 -16.98
N PRO A 354 3.33 14.42 -16.14
CA PRO A 354 1.92 14.04 -16.17
C PRO A 354 0.96 15.15 -15.71
N TYR A 355 1.39 16.02 -14.79
CA TYR A 355 0.49 16.98 -14.13
C TYR A 355 0.69 18.44 -14.56
N TRP A 356 1.86 18.79 -15.12
CA TRP A 356 2.15 20.13 -15.63
C TRP A 356 2.26 20.14 -17.16
N SER A 357 3.34 19.59 -17.72
CA SER A 357 3.69 19.78 -19.13
C SER A 357 2.67 19.16 -20.09
N THR A 358 2.21 17.94 -19.82
CA THR A 358 1.16 17.29 -20.64
C THR A 358 -0.17 18.04 -20.56
N LYS A 359 -0.50 18.61 -19.39
CA LYS A 359 -1.73 19.40 -19.19
C LYS A 359 -1.64 20.72 -19.94
N GLU A 360 -0.56 21.47 -19.77
CA GLU A 360 -0.32 22.74 -20.49
C GLU A 360 -0.31 22.55 -22.02
N LYS A 361 0.26 21.44 -22.53
CA LYS A 361 0.22 21.07 -23.96
C LYS A 361 -1.21 20.85 -24.47
N LYS A 362 -2.07 20.21 -23.67
CA LYS A 362 -3.48 19.94 -24.03
C LYS A 362 -4.39 21.16 -23.87
N GLN A 363 -4.23 21.89 -22.77
CA GLN A 363 -5.01 23.07 -22.43
C GLN A 363 -4.12 24.08 -21.69
N PRO A 364 -3.90 25.29 -22.25
CA PRO A 364 -3.10 26.31 -21.58
C PRO A 364 -3.65 26.70 -20.19
N ASN A 365 -2.76 26.90 -19.23
CA ASN A 365 -3.03 27.20 -17.82
C ASN A 365 -3.72 26.08 -17.03
N SER A 366 -3.64 24.84 -17.50
CA SER A 366 -4.22 23.67 -16.81
C SER A 366 -3.21 22.87 -15.99
N GLY A 367 -1.92 23.23 -16.01
CA GLY A 367 -0.88 22.56 -15.21
C GLY A 367 -1.11 22.69 -13.70
N GLY A 368 -0.92 21.58 -12.99
CA GLY A 368 -0.99 21.47 -11.53
C GLY A 368 0.37 21.24 -10.89
N LEU A 369 0.50 21.67 -9.64
CA LEU A 369 1.68 21.46 -8.80
C LEU A 369 1.57 20.12 -8.07
N PHE A 370 2.57 19.27 -8.22
CA PHE A 370 2.68 18.00 -7.51
C PHE A 370 3.47 18.17 -6.23
N SER A 371 3.01 17.54 -5.14
CA SER A 371 3.72 17.53 -3.86
C SER A 371 3.70 16.15 -3.22
N ILE A 372 4.77 15.81 -2.52
CA ILE A 372 4.82 14.71 -1.56
C ILE A 372 5.20 15.31 -0.21
N THR A 373 4.59 14.82 0.86
CA THR A 373 4.96 15.21 2.23
C THR A 373 5.22 13.99 3.08
N ILE A 374 6.04 14.11 4.12
CA ILE A 374 6.21 13.05 5.11
C ILE A 374 5.33 13.36 6.31
N ASN A 375 4.43 12.45 6.64
CA ASN A 375 3.71 12.45 7.90
C ASN A 375 4.69 12.10 9.03
N PRO A 376 5.11 13.06 9.88
CA PRO A 376 6.10 12.78 10.90
C PRO A 376 5.56 11.80 11.96
N TYR A 377 4.25 11.81 12.19
CA TYR A 377 3.58 11.06 13.24
C TYR A 377 3.44 9.57 12.95
N THR A 378 3.46 9.16 11.67
CA THR A 378 3.32 7.74 11.27
C THR A 378 4.56 7.17 10.61
N CYS A 379 5.41 7.99 9.98
CA CYS A 379 6.64 7.51 9.37
C CYS A 379 7.56 6.89 10.42
N LYS A 380 7.89 5.61 10.25
CA LYS A 380 8.78 4.90 11.18
C LYS A 380 10.23 4.83 10.71
N GLY A 381 10.51 5.29 9.48
CA GLY A 381 11.85 5.36 8.93
C GLY A 381 12.39 4.07 8.31
N CYS A 382 11.53 3.25 7.67
CA CYS A 382 11.98 2.02 7.00
C CYS A 382 12.84 2.26 5.76
N MET A 383 12.72 3.44 5.11
CA MET A 383 13.43 3.82 3.88
C MET A 383 13.06 3.05 2.61
N GLU A 384 12.03 2.20 2.64
CA GLU A 384 11.50 1.52 1.44
C GLU A 384 11.19 2.51 0.29
N CYS A 385 10.61 3.67 0.62
CA CYS A 385 10.32 4.72 -0.36
C CYS A 385 11.56 5.30 -1.05
N ILE A 386 12.75 5.19 -0.43
CA ILE A 386 14.02 5.59 -1.05
C ILE A 386 14.53 4.47 -1.95
N ASP A 387 14.44 3.20 -1.52
CA ASP A 387 14.92 2.03 -2.30
C ASP A 387 14.23 1.93 -3.67
N VAL A 388 12.95 2.34 -3.75
CA VAL A 388 12.17 2.35 -5.01
C VAL A 388 12.26 3.65 -5.81
N CYS A 389 13.08 4.63 -5.39
CA CYS A 389 13.16 5.94 -6.05
C CYS A 389 14.40 6.05 -6.94
N ASP A 390 14.26 5.72 -8.23
CA ASP A 390 15.36 5.72 -9.19
C ASP A 390 15.84 7.13 -9.60
N ASP A 391 15.04 8.17 -9.34
CA ASP A 391 15.32 9.56 -9.70
C ASP A 391 16.08 10.34 -8.62
N GLU A 392 16.45 9.70 -7.51
CA GLU A 392 17.05 10.35 -6.34
C GLU A 392 16.18 11.50 -5.77
N ALA A 393 14.86 11.46 -6.02
CA ALA A 393 13.90 12.43 -5.50
C ALA A 393 13.63 12.27 -4.00
N LEU A 394 14.15 11.22 -3.38
CA LEU A 394 14.08 10.98 -1.93
C LEU A 394 15.47 10.65 -1.41
N VAL A 395 15.93 11.39 -0.40
CA VAL A 395 17.26 11.23 0.19
C VAL A 395 17.19 11.04 1.69
N ARG A 396 18.03 10.15 2.22
CA ARG A 396 18.09 9.86 3.65
C ARG A 396 18.71 11.04 4.41
N LYS A 397 18.04 11.49 5.47
CA LYS A 397 18.55 12.54 6.37
C LYS A 397 18.41 12.16 7.84
N PRO A 398 19.40 12.50 8.69
CA PRO A 398 19.26 12.42 10.14
C PRO A 398 18.08 13.27 10.62
N GLN A 399 17.36 12.79 11.62
CA GLN A 399 16.31 13.55 12.27
C GLN A 399 16.86 14.33 13.48
N ASP A 400 16.73 15.64 13.44
CA ASP A 400 16.93 16.55 14.56
C ASP A 400 15.63 17.32 14.87
N ASN A 401 15.66 18.19 15.89
CA ASN A 401 14.47 18.95 16.30
C ASN A 401 13.96 19.90 15.20
N ASP A 402 14.88 20.49 14.43
CA ASP A 402 14.54 21.40 13.33
C ASP A 402 13.84 20.63 12.19
N ALA A 403 14.32 19.43 11.88
CA ALA A 403 13.66 18.53 10.93
C ALA A 403 12.27 18.12 11.41
N ILE A 404 12.10 17.81 12.70
CA ILE A 404 10.78 17.47 13.27
C ILE A 404 9.83 18.65 13.12
N GLU A 405 10.24 19.85 13.52
CA GLU A 405 9.41 21.07 13.41
C GLU A 405 9.02 21.34 11.96
N ARG A 406 9.97 21.23 11.03
CA ARG A 406 9.71 21.37 9.59
C ARG A 406 8.67 20.36 9.10
N LEU A 407 8.86 19.07 9.39
CA LEU A 407 7.92 18.03 8.98
C LEU A 407 6.53 18.23 9.58
N GLN A 408 6.42 18.71 10.81
CA GLN A 408 5.13 19.03 11.43
C GLN A 408 4.44 20.21 10.76
N ASN A 409 5.20 21.26 10.40
CA ASN A 409 4.68 22.43 9.68
C ASN A 409 4.23 22.05 8.27
N ASP A 410 5.04 21.26 7.56
CA ASP A 410 4.74 20.79 6.20
C ASP A 410 3.51 19.87 6.22
N TRP A 411 3.41 18.95 7.18
CA TRP A 411 2.24 18.11 7.36
C TRP A 411 0.98 18.93 7.66
N ALA A 412 1.08 19.94 8.51
CA ALA A 412 -0.04 20.83 8.79
C ALA A 412 -0.49 21.58 7.53
N PHE A 413 0.44 22.03 6.68
CA PHE A 413 0.11 22.67 5.42
C PHE A 413 -0.55 21.68 4.44
N TRP A 414 -0.01 20.46 4.34
CA TRP A 414 -0.61 19.40 3.54
C TRP A 414 -2.05 19.10 3.97
N LEU A 415 -2.34 19.06 5.28
CA LEU A 415 -3.71 18.88 5.78
C LEU A 415 -4.68 19.96 5.30
N ASP A 416 -4.23 21.22 5.22
CA ASP A 416 -5.04 22.35 4.76
C ASP A 416 -5.22 22.42 3.23
N LEU A 417 -4.36 21.75 2.44
CA LEU A 417 -4.55 21.64 0.98
C LEU A 417 -5.79 20.79 0.65
N PRO A 418 -6.52 21.07 -0.43
CA PRO A 418 -7.62 20.19 -0.86
C PRO A 418 -7.08 18.84 -1.39
N THR A 419 -7.94 17.82 -1.41
CA THR A 419 -7.63 16.55 -2.11
C THR A 419 -7.43 16.80 -3.60
N SER A 420 -6.69 15.91 -4.28
CA SER A 420 -6.43 16.04 -5.71
C SER A 420 -7.74 16.04 -6.50
N ASN A 421 -7.87 17.02 -7.40
CA ASN A 421 -9.06 17.24 -8.21
C ASN A 421 -9.20 16.16 -9.32
N GLU A 422 -10.44 15.79 -9.68
CA GLU A 422 -10.77 14.85 -10.77
C GLU A 422 -10.09 15.19 -12.12
N THR A 423 -9.84 16.47 -12.41
CA THR A 423 -9.12 16.95 -13.59
C THR A 423 -7.66 16.48 -13.65
N PHE A 424 -7.05 16.13 -12.52
CA PHE A 424 -5.72 15.53 -12.44
C PHE A 424 -5.77 13.99 -12.35
N SER A 425 -6.95 13.37 -12.31
CA SER A 425 -7.09 11.92 -12.36
C SER A 425 -6.43 11.36 -13.62
N ARG A 426 -5.66 10.28 -13.45
CA ARG A 426 -5.13 9.45 -14.54
C ARG A 426 -5.88 8.12 -14.66
N ILE A 427 -7.02 8.01 -13.97
CA ILE A 427 -7.93 6.87 -14.01
C ILE A 427 -9.18 7.35 -14.74
N ASP A 428 -9.47 6.75 -15.89
CA ASP A 428 -10.67 7.05 -16.67
C ASP A 428 -11.88 6.27 -16.14
N ASP A 429 -11.65 5.00 -15.81
CA ASP A 429 -12.67 4.11 -15.25
C ASP A 429 -12.02 3.07 -14.35
N LEU A 430 -12.29 3.17 -13.04
CA LEU A 430 -11.72 2.27 -12.04
C LEU A 430 -12.36 0.88 -12.09
N ASP A 431 -13.67 0.77 -12.34
CA ASP A 431 -14.38 -0.51 -12.42
C ASP A 431 -13.90 -1.33 -13.64
N GLU A 432 -13.57 -0.64 -14.74
CA GLU A 432 -13.03 -1.23 -15.97
C GLU A 432 -11.50 -1.33 -16.01
N LYS A 433 -10.81 -0.89 -14.94
CA LYS A 433 -9.34 -0.92 -14.80
C LYS A 433 -8.61 -0.16 -15.91
N ILE A 434 -9.09 1.04 -16.23
CA ILE A 434 -8.57 1.88 -17.32
C ILE A 434 -7.79 3.06 -16.74
N GLY A 435 -6.49 3.13 -17.07
CA GLY A 435 -5.57 4.18 -16.63
C GLY A 435 -4.54 3.73 -15.60
N ALA A 436 -3.91 4.71 -14.95
CA ALA A 436 -2.85 4.53 -13.96
C ALA A 436 -3.46 4.36 -12.54
N LEU A 437 -3.74 3.12 -12.15
CA LEU A 437 -4.63 2.79 -11.02
C LEU A 437 -4.05 3.19 -9.66
N GLU A 438 -2.73 3.10 -9.48
CA GLU A 438 -2.01 3.51 -8.27
C GLU A 438 -2.17 5.00 -7.97
N THR A 439 -2.48 5.83 -8.97
CA THR A 439 -2.77 7.26 -8.77
C THR A 439 -4.06 7.52 -7.98
N MET A 440 -4.88 6.49 -7.71
CA MET A 440 -6.00 6.59 -6.76
C MET A 440 -5.53 7.02 -5.36
N LEU A 441 -4.27 6.76 -5.02
CA LEU A 441 -3.64 7.14 -3.76
C LEU A 441 -3.31 8.64 -3.65
N LEU A 442 -3.53 9.41 -4.72
CA LEU A 442 -3.47 10.89 -4.67
C LEU A 442 -4.75 11.51 -4.09
N ASP A 443 -5.77 10.70 -3.83
CA ASP A 443 -6.93 11.11 -3.04
C ASP A 443 -6.66 10.86 -1.54
N LYS A 444 -6.95 11.88 -0.72
CA LYS A 444 -6.68 11.82 0.73
C LYS A 444 -7.48 10.73 1.44
N ALA A 445 -8.71 10.45 1.04
CA ALA A 445 -9.52 9.40 1.69
C ALA A 445 -8.99 8.02 1.33
N ASN A 446 -8.64 7.78 0.07
CA ASN A 446 -8.04 6.52 -0.38
C ASN A 446 -6.70 6.26 0.32
N TYR A 447 -5.84 7.27 0.39
CA TYR A 447 -4.55 7.14 1.05
C TYR A 447 -4.68 6.93 2.57
N ASN A 448 -5.65 7.56 3.22
CA ASN A 448 -5.92 7.37 4.65
C ASN A 448 -6.89 6.21 4.95
N SER A 449 -7.11 5.30 3.98
CA SER A 449 -7.93 4.08 4.17
C SER A 449 -7.39 3.14 5.26
N ILE A 450 -6.14 3.35 5.68
CA ILE A 450 -5.59 2.88 6.95
C ILE A 450 -4.84 4.03 7.63
N SER A 451 -5.23 4.35 8.86
CA SER A 451 -4.67 5.45 9.66
C SER A 451 -3.66 4.89 10.65
N CYS A 452 -2.42 4.79 10.20
CA CYS A 452 -1.34 4.13 10.92
C CYS A 452 -0.96 4.86 12.23
N GLY A 453 -0.08 4.21 12.99
CA GLY A 453 0.18 4.52 14.41
C GLY A 453 0.15 3.27 15.30
N ASP A 454 0.08 2.10 14.67
CA ASP A 454 0.16 0.78 15.25
C ASP A 454 1.61 0.28 15.45
N GLY A 455 1.74 -0.87 16.14
CA GLY A 455 3.01 -1.48 16.50
C GLY A 455 3.66 -2.41 15.46
N ALA A 456 3.25 -2.39 14.18
CA ALA A 456 3.90 -3.22 13.17
C ALA A 456 5.39 -2.86 12.97
N CYS A 457 6.17 -3.83 12.51
CA CYS A 457 7.59 -3.66 12.16
C CYS A 457 7.82 -2.61 11.06
N LEU A 458 9.04 -2.06 11.01
CA LEU A 458 9.49 -1.21 9.91
C LEU A 458 9.46 -2.02 8.61
N GLY A 459 8.92 -1.45 7.53
CA GLY A 459 8.90 -2.11 6.21
C GLY A 459 7.88 -3.22 6.05
N CYS A 460 6.99 -3.45 7.03
CA CYS A 460 6.08 -4.61 7.06
C CYS A 460 5.30 -4.82 5.75
N GLY A 461 5.57 -5.93 5.04
CA GLY A 461 4.91 -6.25 3.78
C GLY A 461 3.40 -6.51 3.91
N GLU A 462 2.94 -7.02 5.07
CA GLU A 462 1.50 -7.19 5.34
C GLU A 462 0.74 -5.86 5.22
N LYS A 463 1.36 -4.77 5.67
CA LYS A 463 0.71 -3.45 5.71
C LYS A 463 0.66 -2.79 4.35
N THR A 464 1.74 -2.87 3.55
CA THR A 464 1.73 -2.39 2.16
C THR A 464 0.59 -3.06 1.38
N ASN A 465 0.47 -4.39 1.51
CA ASN A 465 -0.61 -5.15 0.87
C ASN A 465 -2.01 -4.71 1.33
N LEU A 466 -2.20 -4.53 2.64
CA LEU A 466 -3.48 -4.09 3.19
C LEU A 466 -3.83 -2.66 2.81
N HIS A 467 -2.86 -1.74 2.77
CA HIS A 467 -3.07 -0.35 2.39
C HIS A 467 -3.54 -0.22 0.94
N LEU A 468 -2.91 -0.96 0.02
CA LEU A 468 -3.34 -1.03 -1.38
C LEU A 468 -4.76 -1.62 -1.50
N PHE A 469 -5.05 -2.69 -0.76
CA PHE A 469 -6.37 -3.32 -0.76
C PHE A 469 -7.45 -2.38 -0.21
N THR A 470 -7.24 -1.77 0.96
CA THR A 470 -8.21 -0.85 1.57
C THR A 470 -8.39 0.40 0.73
N GLY A 471 -7.31 0.94 0.15
CA GLY A 471 -7.36 2.07 -0.77
C GLY A 471 -8.19 1.77 -2.02
N THR A 472 -8.05 0.56 -2.57
CA THR A 472 -8.87 0.10 -3.70
C THR A 472 -10.35 0.05 -3.35
N VAL A 473 -10.71 -0.51 -2.18
CA VAL A 473 -12.10 -0.58 -1.74
C VAL A 473 -12.68 0.82 -1.50
N THR A 474 -11.94 1.71 -0.81
CA THR A 474 -12.37 3.09 -0.58
C THR A 474 -12.61 3.82 -1.90
N ALA A 475 -11.70 3.68 -2.87
CA ALA A 475 -11.81 4.33 -4.18
C ALA A 475 -13.07 3.88 -4.95
N LEU A 476 -13.35 2.57 -4.95
CA LEU A 476 -14.56 2.03 -5.58
C LEU A 476 -15.83 2.52 -4.86
N MET A 477 -15.85 2.48 -3.53
CA MET A 477 -17.04 2.82 -2.75
C MET A 477 -17.37 4.31 -2.79
N GLN A 478 -16.37 5.20 -2.74
CA GLN A 478 -16.56 6.65 -2.75
C GLN A 478 -17.35 7.11 -3.99
N SER A 479 -16.95 6.66 -5.18
CA SER A 479 -17.64 7.01 -6.43
C SER A 479 -19.09 6.49 -6.45
N ARG A 480 -19.28 5.25 -6.03
CA ARG A 480 -20.60 4.59 -5.99
C ARG A 480 -21.56 5.27 -5.00
N VAL A 481 -21.07 5.61 -3.81
CA VAL A 481 -21.86 6.32 -2.78
C VAL A 481 -22.24 7.72 -3.24
N LYS A 482 -21.34 8.46 -3.91
CA LYS A 482 -21.65 9.79 -4.49
C LYS A 482 -22.82 9.71 -5.47
N GLN A 483 -22.83 8.73 -6.37
CA GLN A 483 -23.94 8.50 -7.31
C GLN A 483 -25.24 8.11 -6.58
N GLN A 484 -25.14 7.25 -5.56
CA GLN A 484 -26.29 6.82 -4.78
C GLN A 484 -26.94 7.95 -3.98
N LEU A 485 -26.15 8.86 -3.41
CA LEU A 485 -26.66 10.05 -2.73
C LEU A 485 -27.47 10.93 -3.70
N SER A 486 -26.94 11.19 -4.91
CA SER A 486 -27.66 11.93 -5.94
C SER A 486 -28.98 11.25 -6.35
N LYS A 487 -29.00 9.91 -6.42
CA LYS A 487 -30.21 9.14 -6.71
C LYS A 487 -31.24 9.28 -5.59
N LEU A 488 -30.80 9.22 -4.32
CA LEU A 488 -31.67 9.38 -3.16
C LEU A 488 -32.27 10.79 -3.08
N ASP A 489 -31.49 11.83 -3.37
CA ASP A 489 -31.97 13.21 -3.41
C ASP A 489 -33.12 13.39 -4.43
N ASP A 490 -32.93 12.89 -5.67
CA ASP A 490 -33.99 12.91 -6.70
C ASP A 490 -35.24 12.13 -6.23
N LEU A 491 -35.04 10.93 -5.71
CA LEU A 491 -36.12 10.05 -5.31
C LEU A 491 -36.94 10.63 -4.16
N ILE A 492 -36.27 11.21 -3.15
CA ILE A 492 -36.90 11.90 -2.02
C ILE A 492 -37.69 13.11 -2.53
N ALA A 493 -37.10 13.96 -3.38
CA ALA A 493 -37.75 15.14 -3.91
C ALA A 493 -39.00 14.79 -4.75
N ARG A 494 -38.92 13.76 -5.58
CA ARG A 494 -40.05 13.28 -6.39
C ARG A 494 -41.13 12.62 -5.56
N LEU A 495 -40.77 11.84 -4.53
CA LEU A 495 -41.75 11.22 -3.63
C LEU A 495 -42.49 12.29 -2.81
N GLU A 496 -41.78 13.32 -2.33
CA GLU A 496 -42.43 14.47 -1.68
C GLU A 496 -43.41 15.19 -2.61
N LEU A 497 -43.00 15.45 -3.85
CA LEU A 497 -43.87 16.07 -4.84
C LEU A 497 -45.08 15.19 -5.13
N HIS A 498 -44.89 13.88 -5.28
CA HIS A 498 -45.96 12.91 -5.51
C HIS A 498 -46.98 12.91 -4.37
N ILE A 499 -46.51 12.90 -3.11
CA ILE A 499 -47.37 13.01 -1.93
C ILE A 499 -48.14 14.34 -1.94
N ARG A 500 -47.47 15.47 -2.22
CA ARG A 500 -48.13 16.78 -2.29
C ARG A 500 -49.20 16.85 -3.38
N LEU A 501 -48.91 16.32 -4.57
CA LEU A 501 -49.87 16.29 -5.69
C LEU A 501 -51.07 15.40 -5.38
N LYS A 502 -50.86 14.21 -4.81
CA LYS A 502 -51.95 13.32 -4.38
C LYS A 502 -52.83 13.93 -3.30
N LEU A 503 -52.24 14.67 -2.36
CA LEU A 503 -53.00 15.42 -1.35
C LEU A 503 -53.78 16.58 -1.97
N ALA A 504 -53.24 17.21 -3.04
CA ALA A 504 -53.88 18.30 -3.76
C ALA A 504 -54.96 17.82 -4.76
N GLU A 505 -54.89 16.60 -5.28
CA GLU A 505 -55.90 16.01 -6.20
C GLU A 505 -57.31 16.00 -5.61
N GLY A 506 -57.45 15.95 -4.28
CA GLY A 506 -58.74 16.04 -3.59
C GLY A 506 -59.41 17.42 -3.63
N VAL A 507 -58.72 18.47 -4.09
CA VAL A 507 -59.24 19.84 -4.14
C VAL A 507 -59.76 20.16 -5.56
N ASP A 508 -61.08 20.24 -5.71
CA ASP A 508 -61.77 20.54 -6.98
C ASP A 508 -61.63 22.02 -7.35
N LEU A 509 -60.61 22.35 -8.15
CA LEU A 509 -60.36 23.72 -8.64
C LEU A 509 -61.32 24.16 -9.77
N GLY A 510 -62.26 23.30 -10.20
CA GLY A 510 -63.23 23.61 -11.25
C GLY A 510 -64.39 24.50 -10.79
N ASP A 511 -64.67 24.56 -9.48
CA ASP A 511 -65.72 25.43 -8.91
C ASP A 511 -65.20 26.85 -8.67
N THR A 512 -65.08 27.60 -9.78
CA THR A 512 -64.70 29.01 -9.77
C THR A 512 -65.64 29.91 -8.95
N SER A 513 -66.86 29.45 -8.63
CA SER A 513 -67.81 30.20 -7.81
C SER A 513 -67.47 30.10 -6.32
N ALA A 514 -67.11 28.91 -5.84
CA ALA A 514 -66.69 28.64 -4.47
C ALA A 514 -65.34 29.31 -4.15
N ILE A 515 -64.40 29.30 -5.09
CA ILE A 515 -63.09 29.97 -4.95
C ILE A 515 -63.27 31.49 -4.82
N ASN A 516 -64.14 32.10 -5.63
CA ASN A 516 -64.43 33.53 -5.54
C ASN A 516 -65.17 33.92 -4.25
N GLN A 517 -66.03 33.04 -3.70
CA GLN A 517 -66.63 33.28 -2.39
C GLN A 517 -65.62 33.21 -1.25
N ALA A 518 -64.71 32.23 -1.28
CA ALA A 518 -63.65 32.10 -0.28
C ALA A 518 -62.66 33.28 -0.31
N ALA A 519 -62.32 33.78 -1.50
CA ALA A 519 -61.38 34.89 -1.69
C ALA A 519 -61.96 36.29 -1.37
N ASN A 520 -63.30 36.45 -1.32
CA ASN A 520 -63.96 37.73 -1.03
C ASN A 520 -64.24 37.96 0.48
N ASN A 521 -63.82 37.06 1.36
CA ASN A 521 -63.86 37.29 2.80
C ASN A 521 -62.78 38.31 3.22
N ASN A 522 -63.11 39.24 4.12
CA ASN A 522 -62.31 40.40 4.52
C ASN A 522 -60.98 40.10 5.29
N GLU A 523 -60.43 38.89 5.21
CA GLU A 523 -59.14 38.53 5.80
C GLU A 523 -58.02 38.65 4.74
N GLN A 524 -56.89 39.27 5.10
CA GLN A 524 -55.76 39.48 4.18
C GLN A 524 -55.07 38.18 3.73
N ASP A 525 -55.15 37.12 4.54
CA ASP A 525 -54.53 35.81 4.27
C ASP A 525 -55.58 34.69 4.27
N LEU A 526 -55.60 33.89 3.21
CA LEU A 526 -56.51 32.74 3.07
C LEU A 526 -55.78 31.43 3.40
N SER A 527 -56.19 30.75 4.47
CA SER A 527 -55.64 29.44 4.82
C SER A 527 -56.23 28.31 3.96
N LEU A 528 -55.42 27.26 3.71
CA LEU A 528 -55.85 26.06 2.95
C LEU A 528 -57.05 25.35 3.60
N SER A 529 -57.16 25.37 4.93
CA SER A 529 -58.32 24.83 5.66
C SER A 529 -59.61 25.60 5.38
N ASN A 530 -59.54 26.93 5.31
CA ASN A 530 -60.70 27.79 5.03
C ASN A 530 -61.14 27.68 3.56
N LEU A 531 -60.17 27.57 2.64
CA LEU A 531 -60.43 27.36 1.22
C LEU A 531 -61.09 25.98 0.97
N THR A 532 -60.55 24.92 1.56
CA THR A 532 -61.09 23.54 1.39
C THR A 532 -62.50 23.41 1.97
N SER A 533 -62.76 24.01 3.14
CA SER A 533 -64.10 24.02 3.76
C SER A 533 -65.16 24.76 2.92
N SER A 534 -64.72 25.69 2.06
CA SER A 534 -65.60 26.45 1.17
C SER A 534 -65.87 25.73 -0.16
N ILE A 535 -64.91 24.91 -0.63
CA ILE A 535 -64.98 24.18 -1.90
C ILE A 535 -65.64 22.79 -1.73
N ASP A 536 -65.42 22.09 -0.62
CA ASP A 536 -66.00 20.77 -0.33
C ASP A 536 -66.53 20.70 1.12
N PRO A 537 -67.66 21.35 1.44
CA PRO A 537 -68.20 21.41 2.80
C PRO A 537 -68.58 20.03 3.38
N GLY A 538 -68.80 19.02 2.52
CA GLY A 538 -69.09 17.63 2.91
C GLY A 538 -67.84 16.75 3.05
N HIS A 539 -66.67 17.21 2.60
CA HIS A 539 -65.42 16.44 2.52
C HIS A 539 -65.56 15.11 1.76
N GLU A 540 -66.54 14.99 0.86
CA GLU A 540 -66.83 13.73 0.14
C GLU A 540 -65.85 13.49 -1.03
N LYS A 541 -65.32 14.56 -1.64
CA LYS A 541 -64.36 14.50 -2.75
C LYS A 541 -62.91 14.58 -2.27
N THR A 542 -62.68 15.01 -1.03
CA THR A 542 -61.37 15.19 -0.41
C THR A 542 -60.97 13.97 0.45
N LEU A 543 -61.34 12.74 0.06
CA LEU A 543 -61.00 11.53 0.81
C LEU A 543 -59.59 11.07 0.50
N ILE A 544 -58.68 11.25 1.45
CA ILE A 544 -57.30 10.75 1.38
C ILE A 544 -57.26 9.32 1.90
N ASP A 545 -56.65 8.40 1.14
CA ASP A 545 -56.35 7.05 1.61
C ASP A 545 -55.33 7.12 2.76
N LYS A 546 -55.81 6.86 3.98
CA LYS A 546 -54.99 6.88 5.19
C LYS A 546 -53.91 5.80 5.18
N GLY A 547 -54.20 4.62 4.62
CA GLY A 547 -53.25 3.52 4.55
C GLY A 547 -52.10 3.86 3.62
N TRP A 548 -52.43 4.37 2.43
CA TRP A 548 -51.45 4.85 1.47
C TRP A 548 -50.59 5.99 2.05
N LEU A 549 -51.20 7.01 2.67
CA LEU A 549 -50.45 8.15 3.22
C LEU A 549 -49.47 7.71 4.32
N GLN A 550 -49.89 6.79 5.19
CA GLN A 550 -49.02 6.21 6.22
C GLN A 550 -47.85 5.44 5.60
N GLN A 551 -48.12 4.63 4.57
CA GLN A 551 -47.08 3.89 3.85
C GLN A 551 -46.08 4.83 3.18
N MET A 552 -46.55 5.87 2.48
CA MET A 552 -45.69 6.83 1.80
C MET A 552 -44.87 7.69 2.75
N THR A 553 -45.45 8.10 3.87
CA THR A 553 -44.71 8.86 4.89
C THR A 553 -43.61 8.01 5.52
N LYS A 554 -43.92 6.73 5.82
CA LYS A 554 -42.92 5.77 6.32
C LYS A 554 -41.82 5.52 5.29
N LEU A 555 -42.18 5.38 4.01
CA LEU A 555 -41.22 5.19 2.92
C LEU A 555 -40.29 6.39 2.78
N LEU A 556 -40.83 7.60 2.85
CA LEU A 556 -40.06 8.84 2.83
C LEU A 556 -39.11 8.94 4.04
N GLU A 557 -39.56 8.56 5.23
CA GLU A 557 -38.73 8.48 6.43
C GLU A 557 -37.58 7.47 6.26
N GLN A 558 -37.85 6.29 5.69
CA GLN A 558 -36.84 5.28 5.40
C GLN A 558 -35.78 5.78 4.38
N LEU A 559 -36.20 6.49 3.33
CA LEU A 559 -35.27 7.06 2.35
C LEU A 559 -34.42 8.17 2.97
N ARG A 560 -34.99 9.02 3.83
CA ARG A 560 -34.25 10.08 4.55
C ARG A 560 -33.26 9.50 5.56
N ASP A 561 -33.64 8.46 6.31
CA ASP A 561 -32.74 7.72 7.19
C ASP A 561 -31.59 7.09 6.39
N LEU A 562 -31.89 6.48 5.24
CA LEU A 562 -30.87 5.91 4.36
C LEU A 562 -29.89 6.97 3.82
N HIS A 563 -30.41 8.10 3.36
CA HIS A 563 -29.61 9.25 2.92
C HIS A 563 -28.71 9.76 4.06
N TRP A 564 -29.27 9.94 5.27
CA TRP A 564 -28.50 10.33 6.45
C TRP A 564 -27.41 9.31 6.80
N ARG A 565 -27.67 8.01 6.70
CA ARG A 565 -26.66 6.96 6.94
C ARG A 565 -25.49 7.02 5.97
N TYR A 566 -25.73 7.31 4.69
CA TYR A 566 -24.65 7.44 3.70
C TYR A 566 -23.83 8.72 3.91
N ARG A 567 -24.47 9.81 4.34
CA ARG A 567 -23.83 11.13 4.45
C ARG A 567 -23.16 11.40 5.80
N GLU A 568 -23.80 11.03 6.90
CA GLU A 568 -23.39 11.42 8.26
C GLU A 568 -23.29 10.18 9.17
N GLY A 569 -24.39 9.43 9.32
CA GLY A 569 -24.43 8.27 10.22
C GLY A 569 -24.11 8.61 11.70
N PRO A 570 -24.00 7.60 12.57
CA PRO A 570 -23.76 7.81 14.01
C PRO A 570 -22.39 8.41 14.35
N THR A 571 -21.42 8.32 13.44
CA THR A 571 -20.04 8.82 13.60
C THR A 571 -19.82 10.17 12.93
N ASN A 572 -20.83 10.76 12.30
CA ASN A 572 -20.71 11.94 11.43
C ASN A 572 -19.71 11.75 10.25
N ASN A 573 -19.42 10.50 9.87
CA ASN A 573 -18.50 10.14 8.80
C ASN A 573 -19.14 9.20 7.75
N GLY A 574 -20.47 9.24 7.62
CA GLY A 574 -21.21 8.40 6.68
C GLY A 574 -21.16 6.90 7.03
N ARG A 575 -21.50 6.09 6.03
CA ARG A 575 -21.51 4.63 6.14
C ARG A 575 -20.10 4.10 5.85
N ALA A 576 -19.62 3.20 6.70
CA ALA A 576 -18.34 2.51 6.49
C ALA A 576 -18.29 1.79 5.12
N GLU A 577 -17.15 1.90 4.46
CA GLU A 577 -16.89 1.38 3.11
C GLU A 577 -16.66 -0.13 3.10
N MET A 578 -16.28 -0.73 4.23
CA MET A 578 -16.07 -2.17 4.39
C MET A 578 -16.17 -2.61 5.87
N GLY A 579 -16.08 -3.91 6.12
CA GLY A 579 -15.83 -4.45 7.47
C GLY A 579 -14.83 -5.60 7.43
N ILE A 580 -13.96 -5.68 8.44
CA ILE A 580 -12.92 -6.71 8.54
C ILE A 580 -13.16 -7.69 9.68
N VAL A 581 -12.95 -8.97 9.39
CA VAL A 581 -12.88 -10.07 10.37
C VAL A 581 -11.47 -10.66 10.32
N ASN A 582 -10.69 -10.42 11.36
CA ASN A 582 -9.28 -10.73 11.40
C ASN A 582 -9.02 -12.01 12.20
N ALA A 583 -8.24 -12.93 11.64
CA ALA A 583 -7.72 -14.07 12.40
C ALA A 583 -6.63 -13.58 13.37
N THR A 584 -6.43 -14.27 14.50
CA THR A 584 -5.30 -13.97 15.38
C THR A 584 -3.96 -14.14 14.66
N GLY A 585 -3.06 -13.17 14.77
CA GLY A 585 -1.75 -13.15 14.07
C GLY A 585 -1.13 -11.75 14.13
N CYS A 586 -0.10 -11.49 13.32
CA CYS A 586 0.54 -10.17 13.24
C CYS A 586 -0.51 -9.09 12.97
N THR A 587 -1.36 -9.28 11.96
CA THR A 587 -2.45 -8.35 11.62
C THR A 587 -3.43 -8.04 12.73
N SER A 588 -3.73 -9.00 13.61
CA SER A 588 -4.55 -8.70 14.80
C SER A 588 -3.74 -7.98 15.88
N VAL A 589 -2.45 -8.31 16.02
CA VAL A 589 -1.61 -7.72 17.07
C VAL A 589 -1.36 -6.26 16.78
N TRP A 590 -0.82 -5.91 15.62
CA TRP A 590 -0.66 -4.50 15.28
C TRP A 590 -2.03 -3.83 15.03
N GLY A 591 -3.05 -4.55 14.55
CA GLY A 591 -4.39 -4.01 14.33
C GLY A 591 -5.21 -3.70 15.60
N SER A 592 -4.88 -4.31 16.75
CA SER A 592 -5.69 -4.19 17.97
C SER A 592 -4.91 -4.15 19.28
N THR A 593 -3.63 -3.74 19.25
CA THR A 593 -2.89 -3.46 20.48
C THR A 593 -3.51 -2.27 21.19
N PHE A 594 -4.34 -2.54 22.19
CA PHE A 594 -5.11 -1.53 22.91
C PHE A 594 -4.20 -0.40 23.42
N PRO A 595 -4.58 0.89 23.23
CA PRO A 595 -5.84 1.39 22.68
C PRO A 595 -5.79 1.70 21.17
N TYR A 596 -4.78 1.23 20.44
CA TYR A 596 -4.52 1.62 19.05
C TYR A 596 -5.17 0.65 18.05
N ASN A 597 -5.91 1.23 17.10
CA ASN A 597 -6.57 0.54 16.00
C ASN A 597 -6.39 1.39 14.71
N PRO A 598 -5.69 0.89 13.69
CA PRO A 598 -5.41 1.67 12.48
C PRO A 598 -6.59 1.69 11.48
N TYR A 599 -7.60 0.84 11.65
CA TYR A 599 -8.69 0.68 10.69
C TYR A 599 -9.79 1.74 10.87
N PRO A 600 -10.18 2.49 9.82
CA PRO A 600 -11.22 3.51 9.89
C PRO A 600 -12.65 3.00 9.72
N PHE A 601 -12.84 1.68 9.80
CA PHE A 601 -14.10 1.00 9.61
C PHE A 601 -14.25 -0.14 10.66
N PRO A 602 -15.44 -0.76 10.78
CA PRO A 602 -15.64 -1.86 11.71
C PRO A 602 -14.65 -3.01 11.51
N TRP A 603 -13.93 -3.35 12.57
CA TRP A 603 -12.94 -4.42 12.60
C TRP A 603 -13.20 -5.30 13.82
N THR A 604 -13.06 -6.62 13.66
CA THR A 604 -13.18 -7.57 14.76
C THR A 604 -12.20 -8.73 14.61
N SER A 605 -11.73 -9.26 15.73
CA SER A 605 -10.95 -10.49 15.80
C SER A 605 -11.59 -11.41 16.84
N ASN A 606 -11.96 -12.62 16.42
CA ASN A 606 -12.53 -13.62 17.33
C ASN A 606 -11.44 -14.61 17.79
N LEU A 607 -11.11 -15.60 16.96
CA LEU A 607 -10.05 -16.58 17.25
C LEU A 607 -9.11 -16.75 16.05
N PHE A 608 -8.06 -17.54 16.25
CA PHE A 608 -7.04 -17.80 15.25
C PHE A 608 -7.59 -18.51 14.00
N GLN A 609 -8.53 -19.45 14.20
CA GLN A 609 -8.93 -20.40 13.17
C GLN A 609 -10.22 -20.05 12.42
N ASP A 610 -11.02 -19.10 12.89
CA ASP A 610 -12.45 -19.01 12.52
C ASP A 610 -12.87 -17.73 11.80
N SER A 611 -11.94 -16.84 11.45
CA SER A 611 -12.28 -15.58 10.78
C SER A 611 -13.11 -15.75 9.49
N PRO A 612 -12.90 -16.78 8.63
CA PRO A 612 -13.78 -16.97 7.47
C PRO A 612 -15.22 -17.32 7.86
N SER A 613 -15.40 -18.15 8.89
CA SER A 613 -16.72 -18.58 9.38
C SER A 613 -17.48 -17.43 10.05
N VAL A 614 -16.78 -16.59 10.82
CA VAL A 614 -17.36 -15.39 11.43
C VAL A 614 -17.76 -14.38 10.34
N ALA A 615 -16.93 -14.21 9.30
CA ALA A 615 -17.25 -13.35 8.16
C ALA A 615 -18.53 -13.78 7.43
N MET A 616 -18.76 -15.09 7.23
CA MET A 616 -20.00 -15.61 6.64
C MET A 616 -21.24 -15.18 7.44
N GLY A 617 -21.20 -15.27 8.77
CA GLY A 617 -22.30 -14.85 9.63
C GLY A 617 -22.56 -13.34 9.59
N LEU A 618 -21.49 -12.54 9.67
CA LEU A 618 -21.58 -11.08 9.59
C LEU A 618 -22.09 -10.61 8.23
N PHE A 619 -21.69 -11.27 7.15
CA PHE A 619 -22.17 -10.99 5.80
C PHE A 619 -23.69 -11.18 5.68
N GLU A 620 -24.26 -12.29 6.14
CA GLU A 620 -25.71 -12.50 6.08
C GLU A 620 -26.48 -11.42 6.87
N GLY A 621 -25.99 -11.08 8.06
CA GLY A 621 -26.55 -10.01 8.87
C GLY A 621 -26.47 -8.64 8.18
N HIS A 622 -25.32 -8.32 7.58
CA HIS A 622 -25.09 -7.09 6.83
C HIS A 622 -26.01 -7.00 5.60
N MET A 623 -26.07 -8.07 4.79
CA MET A 623 -26.89 -8.14 3.59
C MET A 623 -28.38 -8.02 3.87
N THR A 624 -28.85 -8.53 5.01
CA THR A 624 -30.25 -8.34 5.44
C THR A 624 -30.58 -6.85 5.61
N LYS A 625 -29.65 -6.05 6.15
CA LYS A 625 -29.81 -4.59 6.29
C LYS A 625 -29.69 -3.84 4.98
N MET A 626 -28.88 -4.33 4.05
CA MET A 626 -28.84 -3.82 2.68
C MET A 626 -30.18 -4.05 1.96
N ALA A 627 -30.77 -5.24 2.12
CA ALA A 627 -32.04 -5.60 1.51
C ALA A 627 -33.18 -4.69 1.97
N ASP A 628 -33.24 -4.34 3.26
CA ASP A 628 -34.21 -3.37 3.80
C ASP A 628 -34.11 -2.00 3.09
N SER A 629 -32.87 -1.57 2.77
CA SER A 629 -32.59 -0.29 2.14
C SER A 629 -32.99 -0.29 0.66
N PHE A 630 -32.60 -1.32 -0.10
CA PHE A 630 -32.94 -1.45 -1.51
C PHE A 630 -34.43 -1.70 -1.75
N LYS A 631 -35.08 -2.43 -0.85
CA LYS A 631 -36.54 -2.58 -0.84
C LYS A 631 -37.24 -1.22 -0.78
N ALA A 632 -36.82 -0.30 0.10
CA ALA A 632 -37.39 1.03 0.17
C ALA A 632 -37.22 1.81 -1.14
N ILE A 633 -36.03 1.76 -1.75
CA ILE A 633 -35.76 2.41 -3.04
C ILE A 633 -36.68 1.85 -4.13
N ARG A 634 -36.73 0.52 -4.30
CA ARG A 634 -37.54 -0.12 -5.35
C ARG A 634 -39.04 0.13 -5.16
N ILE A 635 -39.55 0.11 -3.93
CA ILE A 635 -40.95 0.45 -3.66
C ILE A 635 -41.23 1.90 -4.06
N ALA A 636 -40.35 2.84 -3.73
CA ALA A 636 -40.51 4.25 -4.11
C ALA A 636 -40.47 4.45 -5.63
N GLU A 637 -39.57 3.76 -6.33
CA GLU A 637 -39.50 3.78 -7.79
C GLU A 637 -40.76 3.20 -8.44
N LEU A 638 -41.27 2.07 -7.93
CA LEU A 638 -42.50 1.44 -8.40
C LEU A 638 -43.73 2.34 -8.17
N GLU A 639 -43.81 2.97 -6.99
CA GLU A 639 -44.89 3.89 -6.64
C GLU A 639 -44.87 5.12 -7.56
N LEU A 640 -43.71 5.76 -7.73
CA LEU A 640 -43.55 6.92 -8.61
C LEU A 640 -43.83 6.59 -10.08
N ALA A 641 -43.64 5.34 -10.48
CA ALA A 641 -44.01 4.84 -11.81
C ALA A 641 -45.49 4.44 -11.93
N GLY A 642 -46.26 4.46 -10.84
CA GLY A 642 -47.65 3.99 -10.80
C GLY A 642 -47.79 2.48 -11.02
N LYS A 643 -46.75 1.70 -10.70
CA LYS A 643 -46.66 0.25 -10.95
C LYS A 643 -46.71 -0.59 -9.68
N TYR A 644 -46.70 0.02 -8.49
CA TYR A 644 -46.77 -0.73 -7.25
C TYR A 644 -48.16 -1.37 -7.06
N SER A 645 -48.15 -2.65 -6.70
CA SER A 645 -49.35 -3.45 -6.42
C SER A 645 -49.05 -4.38 -5.25
N ALA A 646 -49.74 -4.19 -4.13
CA ALA A 646 -49.53 -4.99 -2.92
C ALA A 646 -49.72 -6.50 -3.17
N ALA A 647 -50.69 -6.88 -4.01
CA ALA A 647 -50.97 -8.28 -4.34
C ALA A 647 -49.81 -8.99 -5.08
N GLU A 648 -49.03 -8.23 -5.86
CA GLU A 648 -47.93 -8.78 -6.66
C GLU A 648 -46.58 -8.63 -5.92
N HIS A 649 -46.34 -7.48 -5.31
CA HIS A 649 -45.00 -7.10 -4.84
C HIS A 649 -44.75 -7.43 -3.37
N ASP A 650 -45.77 -7.48 -2.51
CA ASP A 650 -45.54 -7.66 -1.06
C ASP A 650 -44.92 -9.02 -0.75
N ASN A 651 -45.35 -10.08 -1.44
CA ASN A 651 -44.79 -11.42 -1.29
C ASN A 651 -43.33 -11.46 -1.78
N PHE A 652 -43.00 -10.81 -2.89
CA PHE A 652 -41.61 -10.70 -3.36
C PHE A 652 -40.74 -10.00 -2.31
N PHE A 653 -41.17 -8.82 -1.84
CA PHE A 653 -40.44 -8.03 -0.86
C PHE A 653 -40.42 -8.62 0.56
N GLN A 654 -41.22 -9.64 0.85
CA GLN A 654 -41.15 -10.39 2.10
C GLN A 654 -39.91 -11.30 2.15
N TYR A 655 -39.50 -11.84 1.01
CA TYR A 655 -38.36 -12.76 0.89
C TYR A 655 -37.15 -12.16 0.16
N PHE A 656 -37.25 -10.89 -0.24
CA PHE A 656 -36.18 -10.15 -0.92
C PHE A 656 -34.89 -10.16 -0.11
N ASN A 657 -33.82 -10.65 -0.72
CA ASN A 657 -32.51 -10.80 -0.10
C ASN A 657 -31.39 -10.50 -1.11
N TRP A 658 -30.13 -10.67 -0.69
CA TRP A 658 -28.97 -10.32 -1.50
C TRP A 658 -28.87 -11.08 -2.83
N LYS A 659 -29.52 -12.24 -2.97
CA LYS A 659 -29.58 -12.98 -4.23
C LYS A 659 -30.43 -12.28 -5.29
N ASP A 660 -31.31 -11.37 -4.88
CA ASP A 660 -32.22 -10.62 -5.74
C ASP A 660 -31.68 -9.21 -6.10
N PHE A 661 -30.47 -8.86 -5.62
CA PHE A 661 -29.84 -7.57 -5.90
C PHE A 661 -29.39 -7.49 -7.35
N SER A 662 -29.68 -6.36 -7.97
CA SER A 662 -29.09 -5.95 -9.26
C SER A 662 -27.58 -5.73 -9.14
N ASP A 663 -26.87 -5.66 -10.26
CA ASP A 663 -25.42 -5.42 -10.24
C ASP A 663 -25.06 -4.08 -9.63
N GLU A 664 -25.86 -3.05 -9.86
CA GLU A 664 -25.68 -1.72 -9.26
C GLU A 664 -25.85 -1.76 -7.74
N GLU A 665 -26.92 -2.40 -7.24
CA GLU A 665 -27.15 -2.58 -5.80
C GLU A 665 -26.06 -3.43 -5.14
N TRP A 666 -25.57 -4.46 -5.85
CA TRP A 666 -24.46 -5.29 -5.38
C TRP A 666 -23.18 -4.46 -5.21
N LYS A 667 -22.83 -3.64 -6.21
CA LYS A 667 -21.67 -2.76 -6.15
C LYS A 667 -21.73 -1.74 -5.00
N LEU A 668 -22.93 -1.41 -4.52
CA LEU A 668 -23.15 -0.52 -3.36
C LEU A 668 -23.01 -1.22 -2.00
N CYS A 669 -22.84 -2.54 -1.96
CA CYS A 669 -22.68 -3.30 -0.73
C CYS A 669 -21.22 -3.25 -0.25
N PRO A 670 -20.92 -2.64 0.92
CA PRO A 670 -19.61 -2.76 1.56
C PRO A 670 -19.15 -4.22 1.67
N PRO A 671 -17.93 -4.59 1.25
CA PRO A 671 -17.46 -5.95 1.38
C PRO A 671 -17.21 -6.30 2.85
N VAL A 672 -17.54 -7.54 3.22
CA VAL A 672 -17.08 -8.17 4.47
C VAL A 672 -15.85 -9.00 4.12
N VAL A 673 -14.73 -8.63 4.71
CA VAL A 673 -13.41 -9.17 4.38
C VAL A 673 -12.86 -9.96 5.55
N SER A 674 -12.61 -11.24 5.35
CA SER A 674 -11.85 -12.07 6.29
C SER A 674 -10.36 -11.90 5.99
N ILE A 675 -9.55 -11.54 6.99
CA ILE A 675 -8.10 -11.42 6.80
C ILE A 675 -7.34 -12.29 7.80
N GLY A 676 -6.15 -12.75 7.43
CA GLY A 676 -5.29 -13.53 8.30
C GLY A 676 -3.93 -13.83 7.67
N GLY A 677 -2.94 -14.13 8.51
CA GLY A 677 -1.65 -14.62 8.06
C GLY A 677 -1.73 -16.07 7.57
N ASP A 678 -0.64 -16.55 6.99
CA ASP A 678 -0.54 -17.91 6.45
C ASP A 678 -0.84 -18.99 7.49
N GLY A 679 -0.39 -18.86 8.74
CA GLY A 679 -0.70 -19.86 9.78
C GLY A 679 -2.19 -20.01 10.11
N ALA A 680 -2.96 -18.93 10.00
CA ALA A 680 -4.41 -19.00 10.17
C ALA A 680 -5.06 -19.73 8.99
N MET A 681 -4.59 -19.44 7.77
CA MET A 681 -5.32 -19.76 6.54
C MET A 681 -4.85 -21.04 5.84
N TYR A 682 -3.56 -21.38 5.97
CA TYR A 682 -2.96 -22.60 5.41
C TYR A 682 -3.07 -23.79 6.37
N ASP A 683 -3.05 -23.53 7.68
CA ASP A 683 -2.98 -24.57 8.71
C ASP A 683 -4.27 -24.67 9.52
N ILE A 684 -4.34 -23.99 10.69
CA ILE A 684 -5.37 -24.25 11.71
C ILE A 684 -6.80 -23.89 11.23
N GLY A 685 -6.95 -22.82 10.47
CA GLY A 685 -8.22 -22.32 9.95
C GLY A 685 -8.53 -22.77 8.53
N PHE A 686 -7.67 -23.59 7.91
CA PHE A 686 -7.84 -24.03 6.52
C PHE A 686 -9.19 -24.70 6.27
N GLN A 687 -9.72 -25.46 7.24
CA GLN A 687 -11.04 -26.08 7.11
C GLN A 687 -12.15 -25.01 6.99
N ASN A 688 -12.07 -23.92 7.77
CA ASN A 688 -13.04 -22.82 7.71
C ASN A 688 -12.92 -22.07 6.39
N LEU A 689 -11.69 -21.81 5.94
CA LEU A 689 -11.41 -21.19 4.65
C LEU A 689 -11.97 -22.03 3.49
N SER A 690 -11.67 -23.33 3.47
CA SER A 690 -12.18 -24.27 2.48
C SER A 690 -13.71 -24.33 2.49
N ARG A 691 -14.34 -24.28 3.67
CA ARG A 691 -15.80 -24.20 3.79
C ARG A 691 -16.36 -22.91 3.22
N ALA A 692 -15.72 -21.77 3.48
CA ALA A 692 -16.12 -20.46 2.96
C ALA A 692 -16.06 -20.44 1.42
N MET A 693 -14.98 -20.94 0.82
CA MET A 693 -14.85 -21.07 -0.65
C MET A 693 -15.93 -22.00 -1.25
N ALA A 694 -16.22 -23.11 -0.60
CA ALA A 694 -17.25 -24.04 -1.04
C ALA A 694 -18.69 -23.56 -0.80
N SER A 695 -18.90 -22.47 -0.04
CA SER A 695 -20.24 -22.02 0.34
C SER A 695 -20.99 -21.30 -0.79
N GLY A 696 -20.26 -20.74 -1.76
CA GLY A 696 -20.80 -19.82 -2.76
C GLY A 696 -21.18 -18.45 -2.20
N MET A 697 -21.00 -18.19 -0.90
CA MET A 697 -21.22 -16.87 -0.32
C MET A 697 -20.10 -15.92 -0.78
N PRO A 698 -20.41 -14.71 -1.24
CA PRO A 698 -19.43 -13.77 -1.79
C PRO A 698 -18.58 -13.06 -0.74
N ILE A 699 -17.98 -13.84 0.17
CA ILE A 699 -17.03 -13.39 1.17
C ILE A 699 -15.68 -13.16 0.50
N LYS A 700 -15.05 -12.06 0.90
CA LYS A 700 -13.70 -11.71 0.46
C LYS A 700 -12.72 -12.20 1.50
N VAL A 701 -11.69 -12.94 1.11
CA VAL A 701 -10.67 -13.47 2.02
C VAL A 701 -9.30 -13.00 1.57
N MET A 702 -8.55 -12.35 2.45
CA MET A 702 -7.17 -11.94 2.20
C MET A 702 -6.22 -12.73 3.09
N VAL A 703 -5.32 -13.48 2.47
CA VAL A 703 -4.23 -14.19 3.13
C VAL A 703 -2.95 -13.42 2.91
N LEU A 704 -2.33 -13.01 4.01
CA LEU A 704 -1.06 -12.31 4.01
C LEU A 704 0.02 -13.35 4.27
N ASP A 705 0.60 -13.87 3.20
CA ASP A 705 1.48 -15.03 3.25
C ASP A 705 2.91 -14.62 3.58
N THR A 706 3.24 -14.72 4.87
CA THR A 706 4.59 -14.49 5.39
C THR A 706 5.41 -15.78 5.45
N GLN A 707 4.83 -16.92 5.07
CA GLN A 707 5.50 -18.23 4.98
C GLN A 707 6.04 -18.79 6.31
N VAL A 708 5.64 -18.17 7.43
CA VAL A 708 5.96 -18.53 8.81
C VAL A 708 4.88 -17.96 9.73
N TYR A 709 4.80 -18.46 10.97
CA TYR A 709 3.97 -17.80 11.98
C TYR A 709 4.75 -16.62 12.56
N SER A 710 4.69 -15.48 11.86
CA SER A 710 5.49 -14.29 12.19
C SER A 710 5.29 -13.84 13.65
N ASN A 711 4.04 -13.77 14.13
CA ASN A 711 3.74 -13.26 15.47
C ASN A 711 4.31 -14.11 16.62
N THR A 712 4.41 -15.42 16.43
CA THR A 712 4.86 -16.35 17.49
C THR A 712 6.37 -16.60 17.44
N GLY A 713 7.12 -15.77 16.71
CA GLY A 713 8.58 -15.85 16.58
C GLY A 713 9.06 -16.77 15.47
N GLY A 714 8.33 -16.83 14.35
CA GLY A 714 8.79 -17.52 13.14
C GLY A 714 8.68 -19.05 13.19
N GLN A 715 7.52 -19.58 13.61
CA GLN A 715 7.29 -21.03 13.57
C GLN A 715 7.02 -21.51 12.14
N ALA A 716 7.39 -22.76 11.84
CA ALA A 716 7.16 -23.37 10.54
C ALA A 716 5.67 -23.38 10.17
N CYS A 717 5.37 -23.00 8.93
CA CYS A 717 4.03 -23.06 8.32
C CYS A 717 4.05 -23.94 7.07
N THR A 718 2.92 -24.53 6.69
CA THR A 718 2.83 -25.31 5.44
C THR A 718 2.96 -24.47 4.17
N SER A 719 2.79 -23.15 4.25
CA SER A 719 3.13 -22.18 3.21
C SER A 719 4.65 -22.02 3.02
N GLY A 720 5.48 -22.41 3.99
CA GLY A 720 6.94 -22.30 3.90
C GLY A 720 7.54 -23.17 2.79
N PHE A 721 8.70 -22.78 2.28
CA PHE A 721 9.41 -23.53 1.24
C PHE A 721 10.18 -24.73 1.80
N VAL A 722 10.52 -25.69 0.93
CA VAL A 722 11.54 -26.70 1.24
C VAL A 722 12.86 -25.99 1.58
N ALA A 723 13.64 -26.57 2.50
CA ALA A 723 14.90 -26.02 3.04
C ALA A 723 14.73 -24.78 3.95
N GLN A 724 13.52 -24.24 4.11
CA GLN A 724 13.31 -23.07 4.94
C GLN A 724 13.61 -23.39 6.41
N ILE A 725 14.38 -22.53 7.07
CA ILE A 725 14.72 -22.68 8.48
C ILE A 725 13.79 -21.79 9.29
N ALA A 726 12.99 -22.41 10.15
CA ALA A 726 12.08 -21.75 11.08
C ALA A 726 12.09 -22.49 12.43
N ASP A 727 11.43 -21.94 13.46
CA ASP A 727 11.16 -22.72 14.66
C ASP A 727 10.34 -23.98 14.30
N MET A 728 10.63 -25.10 14.96
CA MET A 728 10.18 -26.46 14.60
C MET A 728 10.76 -27.07 13.30
N SER A 729 11.52 -26.33 12.49
CA SER A 729 12.25 -26.84 11.30
C SER A 729 13.71 -26.40 11.30
N PRO A 730 14.51 -26.83 12.29
CA PRO A 730 15.86 -26.32 12.48
C PRO A 730 16.85 -26.87 11.44
N TYR A 731 17.93 -26.12 11.25
CA TYR A 731 19.11 -26.60 10.54
C TYR A 731 20.11 -27.24 11.50
N GLY A 732 20.41 -28.52 11.30
CA GLY A 732 21.32 -29.32 12.11
C GLY A 732 22.03 -30.42 11.30
N LYS A 733 22.44 -31.48 12.00
CA LYS A 733 23.06 -32.65 11.35
C LYS A 733 22.04 -33.59 10.72
N ALA A 734 20.88 -33.77 11.37
CA ALA A 734 19.79 -34.62 10.90
C ALA A 734 18.78 -33.85 10.04
N PHE A 735 18.30 -32.72 10.57
CA PHE A 735 17.35 -31.85 9.88
C PHE A 735 18.07 -30.73 9.15
N LYS A 736 17.53 -30.32 7.99
CA LYS A 736 18.11 -29.30 7.12
C LYS A 736 17.03 -28.30 6.70
N GLY A 737 16.27 -27.80 7.67
CA GLY A 737 15.08 -27.00 7.40
C GLY A 737 13.86 -27.85 7.12
N LYS A 738 12.80 -27.22 6.60
CA LYS A 738 11.53 -27.85 6.24
C LYS A 738 11.69 -28.85 5.11
N GLU A 739 11.08 -30.02 5.26
CA GLU A 739 11.11 -31.12 4.29
C GLU A 739 9.85 -31.18 3.43
N GLU A 740 8.69 -30.78 3.96
CA GLU A 740 7.45 -30.80 3.18
C GLU A 740 7.48 -29.76 2.07
N MET A 741 6.87 -30.09 0.92
CA MET A 741 6.60 -29.10 -0.12
C MET A 741 5.67 -28.00 0.40
N ARG A 742 5.76 -26.82 -0.21
CA ARG A 742 4.82 -25.74 0.06
C ARG A 742 3.43 -26.16 -0.37
N LYS A 743 2.44 -25.89 0.48
CA LYS A 743 1.03 -26.06 0.15
C LYS A 743 0.60 -24.93 -0.78
N GLU A 744 0.21 -25.21 -2.02
CA GLU A 744 -0.12 -24.16 -2.99
C GLU A 744 -1.60 -23.75 -2.94
N MET A 745 -1.89 -22.63 -2.27
CA MET A 745 -3.24 -22.13 -2.07
C MET A 745 -3.96 -21.78 -3.39
N GLY A 746 -3.20 -21.35 -4.41
CA GLY A 746 -3.75 -21.08 -5.74
C GLY A 746 -4.44 -22.30 -6.35
N LEU A 747 -3.74 -23.44 -6.40
CA LEU A 747 -4.28 -24.70 -6.93
C LEU A 747 -5.44 -25.24 -6.08
N ILE A 748 -5.34 -25.11 -4.76
CA ILE A 748 -6.41 -25.53 -3.84
C ILE A 748 -7.66 -24.67 -4.06
N GLY A 749 -7.50 -23.37 -4.25
CA GLY A 749 -8.59 -22.45 -4.58
C GLY A 749 -9.27 -22.83 -5.90
N ILE A 750 -8.49 -23.09 -6.96
CA ILE A 750 -9.00 -23.57 -8.25
C ILE A 750 -9.80 -24.87 -8.08
N ALA A 751 -9.36 -25.79 -7.22
CA ALA A 751 -10.05 -27.06 -6.98
C ALA A 751 -11.47 -26.89 -6.42
N HIS A 752 -11.79 -25.75 -5.80
CA HIS A 752 -13.15 -25.41 -5.38
C HIS A 752 -14.06 -25.00 -6.54
N ARG A 753 -13.52 -24.60 -7.68
CA ARG A 753 -14.20 -24.21 -8.95
C ARG A 753 -15.12 -23.00 -8.86
N THR A 754 -15.60 -22.64 -7.68
CA THR A 754 -16.64 -21.63 -7.47
C THR A 754 -16.10 -20.29 -6.98
N SER A 755 -14.80 -20.19 -6.72
CA SER A 755 -14.18 -19.03 -6.08
C SER A 755 -13.23 -18.31 -7.03
N TYR A 756 -13.25 -16.98 -6.99
CA TYR A 756 -12.22 -16.16 -7.62
C TYR A 756 -10.93 -16.27 -6.80
N ILE A 757 -9.80 -16.52 -7.45
CA ILE A 757 -8.50 -16.66 -6.77
C ILE A 757 -7.50 -15.67 -7.38
N LEU A 758 -6.77 -14.96 -6.52
CA LEU A 758 -5.64 -14.10 -6.89
C LEU A 758 -4.41 -14.56 -6.09
N SER A 759 -3.31 -14.87 -6.76
CA SER A 759 -1.98 -14.92 -6.12
C SER A 759 -1.18 -13.71 -6.59
N GLY A 760 -0.72 -12.89 -5.65
CA GLY A 760 -0.17 -11.57 -5.93
C GLY A 760 1.06 -11.22 -5.10
N SER A 761 1.75 -10.15 -5.50
CA SER A 761 2.95 -9.61 -4.86
C SER A 761 2.95 -8.07 -4.91
N PRO A 762 3.36 -7.35 -3.84
CA PRO A 762 3.35 -5.88 -3.80
C PRO A 762 4.29 -5.21 -4.81
N SER A 763 5.27 -5.93 -5.35
CA SER A 763 6.11 -5.44 -6.46
C SER A 763 5.37 -5.33 -7.80
N ASN A 764 4.18 -5.93 -7.91
CA ASN A 764 3.37 -5.94 -9.12
C ASN A 764 2.03 -5.23 -8.83
N THR A 765 2.11 -3.96 -8.41
CA THR A 765 1.00 -3.12 -7.94
C THR A 765 -0.19 -3.12 -8.90
N THR A 766 0.06 -3.04 -10.20
CA THR A 766 -1.00 -3.13 -11.23
C THR A 766 -1.76 -4.45 -11.14
N HIS A 767 -1.05 -5.58 -11.17
CA HIS A 767 -1.67 -6.91 -11.12
C HIS A 767 -2.49 -7.08 -9.84
N LEU A 768 -1.99 -6.54 -8.71
CA LEU A 768 -2.72 -6.51 -7.45
C LEU A 768 -4.01 -5.70 -7.52
N ILE A 769 -3.95 -4.42 -7.91
CA ILE A 769 -5.13 -3.54 -7.91
C ILE A 769 -6.19 -4.07 -8.89
N GLU A 770 -5.79 -4.48 -10.10
CA GLU A 770 -6.70 -5.12 -11.06
C GLU A 770 -7.35 -6.37 -10.46
N GLY A 771 -6.54 -7.23 -9.84
CA GLY A 771 -7.01 -8.46 -9.22
C GLY A 771 -7.92 -8.22 -8.02
N TYR A 772 -7.69 -7.15 -7.25
CA TYR A 772 -8.57 -6.72 -6.16
C TYR A 772 -9.91 -6.24 -6.71
N ILE A 773 -9.93 -5.39 -7.73
CA ILE A 773 -11.16 -4.90 -8.37
C ILE A 773 -12.01 -6.08 -8.87
N ASP A 774 -11.39 -7.04 -9.56
CA ASP A 774 -12.08 -8.23 -10.08
C ASP A 774 -12.65 -9.08 -8.95
N GLY A 775 -11.84 -9.38 -7.93
CA GLY A 775 -12.31 -10.17 -6.78
C GLY A 775 -13.37 -9.46 -5.93
N LEU A 776 -13.30 -8.12 -5.79
CA LEU A 776 -14.29 -7.32 -5.08
C LEU A 776 -15.63 -7.29 -5.83
N ASN A 777 -15.59 -7.14 -7.15
CA ASN A 777 -16.77 -7.12 -8.01
C ASN A 777 -17.39 -8.51 -8.22
N SER A 778 -16.63 -9.58 -8.01
CA SER A 778 -17.15 -10.95 -8.11
C SER A 778 -18.32 -11.21 -7.15
N ARG A 779 -19.38 -11.86 -7.64
CA ARG A 779 -20.49 -12.38 -6.82
C ARG A 779 -20.19 -13.76 -6.22
N ARG A 780 -18.92 -14.19 -6.26
CA ARG A 780 -18.41 -15.44 -5.71
C ARG A 780 -17.52 -15.16 -4.49
N PRO A 781 -17.24 -16.19 -3.67
CA PRO A 781 -16.16 -16.09 -2.71
C PRO A 781 -14.86 -15.73 -3.45
N ALA A 782 -14.10 -14.78 -2.91
CA ALA A 782 -12.84 -14.34 -3.50
C ALA A 782 -11.70 -14.58 -2.51
N LEU A 783 -10.61 -15.19 -2.96
CA LEU A 783 -9.41 -15.45 -2.18
C LEU A 783 -8.23 -14.68 -2.77
N PHE A 784 -7.72 -13.72 -2.01
CA PHE A 784 -6.51 -12.97 -2.31
C PHE A 784 -5.36 -13.53 -1.48
N ASN A 785 -4.45 -14.27 -2.11
CA ASN A 785 -3.29 -14.87 -1.47
C ASN A 785 -2.04 -14.06 -1.84
N ILE A 786 -1.61 -13.17 -0.95
CA ILE A 786 -0.63 -12.14 -1.29
C ILE A 786 0.67 -12.34 -0.50
N TYR A 787 1.79 -12.42 -1.23
CA TYR A 787 3.12 -12.53 -0.63
C TYR A 787 3.40 -11.33 0.27
N SER A 788 3.86 -11.58 1.49
CA SER A 788 4.12 -10.54 2.49
C SER A 788 5.50 -10.73 3.10
N THR A 789 6.47 -9.88 2.72
CA THR A 789 7.81 -9.88 3.31
C THR A 789 7.75 -9.62 4.82
N CYS A 790 8.42 -10.46 5.59
CA CYS A 790 8.54 -10.34 7.05
C CYS A 790 10.00 -10.11 7.41
N GLN A 791 10.37 -8.88 7.74
CA GLN A 791 11.74 -8.47 8.04
C GLN A 791 12.44 -9.40 9.03
N PRO A 792 11.94 -9.59 10.27
CA PRO A 792 12.64 -10.39 11.27
C PRO A 792 12.75 -11.87 10.89
N GLU A 793 11.70 -12.45 10.33
CA GLU A 793 11.64 -13.91 10.14
C GLU A 793 12.18 -14.37 8.79
N HIS A 794 12.14 -13.52 7.76
CA HIS A 794 12.89 -13.75 6.51
C HIS A 794 14.37 -13.41 6.69
N GLY A 795 14.69 -12.58 7.69
CA GLY A 795 16.05 -12.13 7.96
C GLY A 795 16.54 -11.17 6.87
N VAL A 796 15.70 -10.20 6.53
CA VAL A 796 15.95 -9.17 5.51
C VAL A 796 15.89 -7.78 6.14
N ALA A 797 16.43 -6.78 5.44
CA ALA A 797 16.46 -5.39 5.91
C ALA A 797 15.06 -4.74 5.91
N ASP A 798 14.93 -3.63 6.65
CA ASP A 798 13.67 -2.89 6.80
C ASP A 798 13.18 -2.23 5.49
N ASP A 799 14.07 -2.05 4.51
CA ASP A 799 13.83 -1.48 3.17
C ASP A 799 13.82 -2.56 2.07
N ALA A 800 13.62 -3.84 2.42
CA ALA A 800 13.74 -4.94 1.47
C ALA A 800 12.41 -5.43 0.87
N THR A 801 11.27 -4.84 1.22
CA THR A 801 9.96 -5.44 0.90
C THR A 801 9.73 -5.53 -0.60
N SER A 802 9.92 -4.45 -1.35
CA SER A 802 9.73 -4.37 -2.79
C SER A 802 10.70 -5.31 -3.52
N ARG A 803 12.00 -5.20 -3.21
CA ARG A 803 13.04 -6.05 -3.81
C ARG A 803 12.78 -7.54 -3.60
N GLN A 804 12.44 -7.96 -2.38
CA GLN A 804 12.17 -9.37 -2.09
C GLN A 804 10.88 -9.87 -2.74
N SER A 805 9.86 -9.01 -2.79
CA SER A 805 8.59 -9.29 -3.46
C SER A 805 8.75 -9.45 -4.97
N LYS A 806 9.66 -8.69 -5.60
CA LYS A 806 10.04 -8.85 -7.01
C LYS A 806 10.83 -10.15 -7.23
N LEU A 807 11.86 -10.37 -6.42
CA LEU A 807 12.75 -11.51 -6.55
C LEU A 807 12.03 -12.86 -6.35
N VAL A 808 11.04 -12.94 -5.45
CA VAL A 808 10.26 -14.16 -5.25
C VAL A 808 9.36 -14.50 -6.46
N VAL A 809 8.87 -13.49 -7.18
CA VAL A 809 8.08 -13.68 -8.42
C VAL A 809 8.99 -14.13 -9.56
N GLU A 810 10.10 -13.42 -9.77
CA GLU A 810 11.08 -13.71 -10.83
C GLU A 810 11.70 -15.11 -10.66
N SER A 811 12.01 -15.50 -9.43
CA SER A 811 12.56 -16.82 -9.09
C SER A 811 11.53 -17.95 -9.07
N ARG A 812 10.30 -17.70 -9.53
CA ARG A 812 9.14 -18.62 -9.48
C ARG A 812 8.82 -19.14 -8.08
N GLY A 813 9.31 -18.47 -7.04
CA GLY A 813 8.98 -18.70 -5.64
C GLY A 813 7.49 -18.48 -5.38
N TYR A 814 6.93 -17.42 -5.96
CA TYR A 814 5.54 -17.03 -5.81
C TYR A 814 4.96 -16.54 -7.16
N PRO A 815 4.68 -17.45 -8.12
CA PRO A 815 4.11 -17.07 -9.41
C PRO A 815 2.78 -16.32 -9.26
N LEU A 816 2.57 -15.30 -10.09
CA LEU A 816 1.32 -14.54 -10.12
C LEU A 816 0.25 -15.35 -10.86
N MET A 817 -0.99 -15.29 -10.39
CA MET A 817 -2.12 -15.89 -11.12
C MET A 817 -3.44 -15.24 -10.72
N LYS A 818 -4.37 -15.20 -11.67
CA LYS A 818 -5.80 -15.01 -11.43
C LYS A 818 -6.55 -16.25 -11.89
N TYR A 819 -7.61 -16.59 -11.18
CA TYR A 819 -8.60 -17.57 -11.63
C TYR A 819 -9.98 -16.98 -11.43
N ASP A 820 -10.70 -16.77 -12.52
CA ASP A 820 -12.07 -16.29 -12.54
C ASP A 820 -13.01 -17.36 -13.10
N PRO A 821 -13.84 -18.00 -12.26
CA PRO A 821 -14.84 -18.97 -12.70
C PRO A 821 -15.85 -18.42 -13.71
N ASP A 822 -16.02 -17.10 -13.81
CA ASP A 822 -16.98 -16.47 -14.73
C ASP A 822 -16.35 -16.11 -16.08
N ALA A 823 -15.04 -16.30 -16.27
CA ALA A 823 -14.33 -15.97 -17.51
C ALA A 823 -14.51 -17.00 -18.64
N GLY A 824 -14.89 -18.26 -18.33
CA GLY A 824 -15.02 -19.36 -19.28
C GLY A 824 -15.61 -20.63 -18.68
N GLU A 825 -15.60 -21.74 -19.42
CA GLU A 825 -16.11 -23.05 -18.95
C GLU A 825 -14.97 -23.97 -18.50
N THR A 826 -13.82 -23.91 -19.17
CA THR A 826 -12.63 -24.72 -18.86
C THR A 826 -11.70 -23.99 -17.90
N ILE A 827 -10.88 -24.75 -17.15
CA ILE A 827 -9.87 -24.12 -16.26
C ILE A 827 -8.89 -23.25 -17.08
N GLU A 828 -8.54 -23.68 -18.30
CA GLU A 828 -7.67 -22.94 -19.22
C GLU A 828 -8.23 -21.56 -19.57
N GLU A 829 -9.55 -21.45 -19.82
CA GLU A 829 -10.20 -20.16 -20.09
C GLU A 829 -10.35 -19.29 -18.83
N CYS A 830 -10.41 -19.92 -17.66
CA CYS A 830 -10.62 -19.25 -16.36
C CYS A 830 -9.32 -18.77 -15.71
N ILE A 831 -8.16 -19.32 -16.06
CA ILE A 831 -6.87 -18.99 -15.45
C ILE A 831 -6.09 -18.00 -16.29
N ASP A 832 -5.49 -17.02 -15.63
CA ASP A 832 -4.65 -15.98 -16.24
C ASP A 832 -3.33 -15.89 -15.48
N LEU A 833 -2.21 -16.04 -16.20
CA LEU A 833 -0.84 -15.96 -15.68
C LEU A 833 -0.16 -14.62 -16.04
N GLU A 834 -0.91 -13.63 -16.52
CA GLU A 834 -0.42 -12.28 -16.83
C GLU A 834 0.28 -11.63 -15.63
N GLY A 835 1.34 -10.87 -15.89
CA GLY A 835 2.18 -10.21 -14.88
C GLY A 835 3.44 -10.99 -14.49
N ASN A 836 3.53 -12.29 -14.81
CA ASN A 836 4.79 -13.04 -14.64
C ASN A 836 5.79 -12.67 -15.75
N PRO A 837 7.07 -12.40 -15.43
CA PRO A 837 8.09 -12.13 -16.45
C PRO A 837 8.46 -13.40 -17.21
N SER A 838 8.81 -13.27 -18.50
CA SER A 838 9.32 -14.37 -19.35
C SER A 838 8.50 -15.67 -19.27
N ILE A 839 7.19 -15.59 -19.57
CA ILE A 839 6.24 -16.70 -19.36
C ILE A 839 6.62 -17.97 -20.14
N ASP A 840 7.18 -17.79 -21.32
CA ASP A 840 7.67 -18.84 -22.21
C ASP A 840 8.86 -19.63 -21.60
N GLN A 841 9.64 -19.00 -20.72
CA GLN A 841 10.83 -19.58 -20.11
C GLN A 841 10.55 -20.14 -18.70
N ASP A 842 11.47 -20.97 -18.20
CA ASP A 842 11.41 -21.41 -16.80
C ASP A 842 11.84 -20.28 -15.85
N TRP A 843 12.88 -19.53 -16.22
CA TRP A 843 13.49 -18.47 -15.42
C TRP A 843 13.66 -17.20 -16.28
N PRO A 844 13.35 -16.01 -15.76
CA PRO A 844 13.81 -14.76 -16.36
C PRO A 844 15.33 -14.61 -16.15
N THR A 845 15.96 -13.68 -16.89
CA THR A 845 17.40 -13.39 -16.74
C THR A 845 17.65 -12.00 -16.15
N TYR A 846 18.81 -11.83 -15.53
CA TYR A 846 19.33 -10.56 -15.05
C TYR A 846 20.80 -10.38 -15.43
N THR A 847 21.23 -9.12 -15.50
CA THR A 847 22.63 -8.77 -15.75
C THR A 847 23.40 -8.66 -14.42
N LEU A 848 24.42 -9.51 -14.24
CA LEU A 848 25.40 -9.37 -13.15
C LEU A 848 26.62 -8.59 -13.63
N ASN A 849 26.85 -7.41 -13.04
CA ASN A 849 28.04 -6.60 -13.28
C ASN A 849 29.15 -6.95 -12.26
N TYR A 850 30.38 -7.16 -12.73
CA TYR A 850 31.51 -7.54 -11.88
C TYR A 850 32.84 -6.94 -12.36
N GLN A 851 33.88 -7.04 -11.55
CA GLN A 851 35.26 -6.71 -11.90
C GLN A 851 36.08 -7.98 -12.14
N ASP A 852 36.77 -8.03 -13.28
CA ASP A 852 37.71 -9.09 -13.61
C ASP A 852 38.98 -9.06 -12.72
N GLU A 853 39.91 -9.99 -12.95
CA GLU A 853 41.17 -10.06 -12.19
C GLU A 853 42.11 -8.86 -12.42
N SER A 854 41.92 -8.15 -13.53
CA SER A 854 42.67 -6.95 -13.91
C SER A 854 42.01 -5.65 -13.43
N GLY A 855 40.81 -5.74 -12.83
CA GLY A 855 40.01 -4.60 -12.37
C GLY A 855 39.14 -3.97 -13.46
N ASN A 856 38.98 -4.59 -14.63
CA ASN A 856 38.08 -4.13 -15.68
C ASN A 856 36.64 -4.51 -15.34
N SER A 857 35.70 -3.63 -15.67
CA SER A 857 34.26 -3.92 -15.55
C SER A 857 33.82 -4.88 -16.66
N GLU A 858 33.19 -5.97 -16.26
CA GLU A 858 32.59 -7.00 -17.12
C GLU A 858 31.15 -7.27 -16.68
N SER A 859 30.36 -7.89 -17.54
CA SER A 859 28.99 -8.29 -17.21
C SER A 859 28.63 -9.68 -17.76
N MET A 860 27.64 -10.32 -17.17
CA MET A 860 27.08 -11.59 -17.66
C MET A 860 25.58 -11.67 -17.41
N GLU A 861 24.86 -12.30 -18.33
CA GLU A 861 23.44 -12.63 -18.18
C GLU A 861 23.30 -13.97 -17.44
N LEU A 862 22.47 -13.98 -16.40
CA LEU A 862 22.23 -15.16 -15.56
C LEU A 862 20.72 -15.36 -15.33
N PRO A 863 20.23 -16.60 -15.25
CA PRO A 863 18.85 -16.86 -14.86
C PRO A 863 18.64 -16.54 -13.38
N VAL A 864 17.46 -16.01 -13.05
CA VAL A 864 17.02 -15.84 -11.66
C VAL A 864 16.32 -17.11 -11.21
N THR A 865 17.04 -17.99 -10.52
CA THR A 865 16.49 -19.24 -9.98
C THR A 865 16.00 -19.06 -8.53
N PHE A 866 15.26 -20.03 -7.99
CA PHE A 866 14.90 -20.03 -6.57
C PHE A 866 16.13 -19.97 -5.64
N ALA A 867 17.26 -20.54 -6.05
CA ALA A 867 18.49 -20.46 -5.27
C ALA A 867 19.01 -19.03 -5.11
N ASP A 868 18.84 -18.18 -6.13
CA ASP A 868 19.22 -16.76 -6.10
C ASP A 868 18.35 -15.98 -5.09
N PHE A 869 17.03 -16.22 -5.10
CA PHE A 869 16.11 -15.69 -4.09
C PHE A 869 16.49 -16.16 -2.69
N ALA A 870 16.64 -17.47 -2.48
CA ALA A 870 16.95 -18.04 -1.18
C ALA A 870 18.29 -17.54 -0.63
N ALA A 871 19.29 -17.29 -1.49
CA ALA A 871 20.58 -16.74 -1.07
C ALA A 871 20.48 -15.33 -0.48
N SER A 872 19.42 -14.59 -0.81
CA SER A 872 19.18 -13.22 -0.33
C SER A 872 18.49 -13.13 1.04
N GLU A 873 18.04 -14.26 1.60
CA GLU A 873 17.26 -14.30 2.84
C GLU A 873 17.97 -15.07 3.96
N GLY A 874 17.90 -14.51 5.18
CA GLY A 874 18.48 -15.10 6.38
C GLY A 874 17.96 -16.52 6.69
N ARG A 875 16.70 -16.81 6.39
CA ARG A 875 16.05 -18.11 6.64
C ARG A 875 16.57 -19.28 5.80
N PHE A 876 17.43 -19.03 4.79
CA PHE A 876 18.12 -20.08 4.03
C PHE A 876 19.65 -20.03 4.16
N ARG A 877 20.21 -18.99 4.80
CA ARG A 877 21.65 -18.68 4.85
C ARG A 877 22.56 -19.87 5.17
N LYS A 878 22.11 -20.81 6.01
CA LYS A 878 22.92 -21.98 6.41
C LYS A 878 23.13 -23.00 5.28
N HIS A 879 22.35 -22.94 4.20
CA HIS A 879 22.45 -23.80 3.02
C HIS A 879 23.51 -23.37 2.02
N PHE A 880 24.07 -22.16 2.17
CA PHE A 880 25.03 -21.59 1.23
C PHE A 880 26.44 -21.55 1.79
N ARG A 881 27.44 -21.82 0.95
CA ARG A 881 28.87 -21.70 1.31
C ARG A 881 29.65 -21.10 0.15
N ILE A 882 30.46 -20.08 0.42
CA ILE A 882 31.33 -19.49 -0.61
C ILE A 882 32.52 -20.44 -0.83
N ALA A 883 32.72 -20.89 -2.07
CA ALA A 883 33.87 -21.70 -2.44
C ALA A 883 35.15 -20.84 -2.52
N PRO A 884 36.23 -21.20 -1.80
CA PRO A 884 37.54 -20.61 -2.01
C PRO A 884 37.98 -20.71 -3.47
N ARG A 885 38.65 -19.68 -3.98
CA ARG A 885 38.99 -19.59 -5.42
C ARG A 885 39.92 -20.70 -5.90
N ASP A 886 40.77 -21.21 -5.01
CA ASP A 886 41.66 -22.36 -5.22
C ASP A 886 40.93 -23.72 -5.25
N ALA A 887 39.68 -23.77 -4.77
CA ALA A 887 38.86 -24.98 -4.81
C ALA A 887 38.03 -25.11 -6.10
N TRP A 888 38.05 -24.11 -6.99
CA TRP A 888 37.26 -24.12 -8.21
C TRP A 888 37.72 -25.22 -9.17
N ASN A 889 36.78 -26.01 -9.67
CA ASN A 889 37.02 -27.11 -10.58
C ASN A 889 35.80 -27.31 -11.51
N ASP A 890 35.93 -28.25 -12.46
CA ASP A 890 34.93 -28.53 -13.49
C ASP A 890 33.71 -29.31 -12.95
N GLU A 891 33.80 -29.93 -11.77
CA GLU A 891 32.67 -30.59 -11.11
C GLU A 891 31.72 -29.58 -10.42
N MET A 892 32.10 -28.30 -10.35
CA MET A 892 31.21 -27.24 -9.91
C MET A 892 30.37 -26.77 -11.09
N ILE A 893 29.05 -26.96 -11.00
CA ILE A 893 28.11 -26.73 -12.08
C ILE A 893 27.15 -25.59 -11.69
N PRO A 894 26.86 -24.63 -12.59
CA PRO A 894 25.82 -23.63 -12.35
C PRO A 894 24.49 -24.28 -11.99
N MET A 895 23.74 -23.71 -11.04
CA MET A 895 22.49 -24.27 -10.54
C MET A 895 21.52 -24.65 -11.66
N VAL A 896 21.37 -23.77 -12.67
CA VAL A 896 20.47 -23.98 -13.81
C VAL A 896 20.82 -25.22 -14.64
N ASP A 897 22.12 -25.48 -14.85
CA ASP A 897 22.58 -26.64 -15.60
C ASP A 897 22.51 -27.92 -14.74
N PHE A 898 22.80 -27.78 -13.44
CA PHE A 898 22.79 -28.90 -12.51
C PHE A 898 21.41 -29.55 -12.37
N ILE A 899 20.34 -28.74 -12.36
CA ILE A 899 18.96 -29.24 -12.25
C ILE A 899 18.44 -29.91 -13.52
N ASP A 900 19.18 -29.83 -14.64
CA ASP A 900 18.86 -30.50 -15.91
C ASP A 900 19.51 -31.88 -16.03
N PHE A 901 20.50 -32.20 -15.19
CA PHE A 901 21.01 -33.56 -15.09
C PHE A 901 19.98 -34.51 -14.46
N GLU A 902 19.96 -35.75 -14.94
CA GLU A 902 19.31 -36.87 -14.25
C GLU A 902 19.94 -37.09 -12.87
N GLU A 903 19.20 -37.70 -11.94
CA GLU A 903 19.63 -37.83 -10.55
C GLU A 903 20.98 -38.56 -10.41
N ASP A 904 21.18 -39.65 -11.18
CA ASP A 904 22.43 -40.42 -11.19
C ASP A 904 23.63 -39.62 -11.76
N ASP A 905 23.38 -38.67 -12.66
CA ASP A 905 24.44 -37.85 -13.31
C ASP A 905 24.88 -36.68 -12.43
N ARG A 906 24.24 -36.46 -11.28
CA ARG A 906 24.60 -35.41 -10.31
C ARG A 906 25.67 -35.86 -9.32
N ASP A 907 25.92 -37.17 -9.23
CA ASP A 907 26.89 -37.73 -8.29
C ASP A 907 28.30 -37.15 -8.52
N GLY A 908 28.88 -36.60 -7.45
CA GLY A 908 30.22 -35.99 -7.47
C GLY A 908 30.26 -34.53 -7.95
N LYS A 909 29.15 -33.98 -8.44
CA LYS A 909 29.04 -32.59 -8.87
C LYS A 909 28.53 -31.67 -7.75
N PHE A 910 28.89 -30.40 -7.82
CA PHE A 910 28.57 -29.39 -6.80
C PHE A 910 27.81 -28.21 -7.42
N PRO A 911 26.51 -28.02 -7.09
CA PRO A 911 25.73 -26.92 -7.62
C PRO A 911 26.17 -25.59 -7.01
N TYR A 912 26.23 -24.54 -7.83
CA TYR A 912 26.52 -23.19 -7.35
C TYR A 912 25.73 -22.10 -8.08
N ILE A 913 25.56 -20.95 -7.43
CA ILE A 913 25.13 -19.69 -8.08
C ILE A 913 26.29 -18.69 -8.07
N TRP A 914 26.28 -17.77 -9.04
CA TRP A 914 27.24 -16.67 -9.07
C TRP A 914 26.85 -15.59 -8.07
N GLY A 915 27.84 -14.93 -7.50
CA GLY A 915 27.66 -13.70 -6.75
C GLY A 915 28.90 -12.83 -6.85
N VAL A 916 28.87 -11.66 -6.20
CA VAL A 916 30.01 -10.76 -6.10
C VAL A 916 30.42 -10.54 -4.65
N ASN A 917 31.72 -10.42 -4.42
CA ASN A 917 32.25 -10.07 -3.10
C ASN A 917 32.27 -8.54 -2.89
N LYS A 918 32.73 -8.09 -1.70
CA LYS A 918 32.85 -6.65 -1.37
C LYS A 918 33.77 -5.83 -2.28
N LYS A 919 34.62 -6.48 -3.08
CA LYS A 919 35.50 -5.85 -4.08
C LYS A 919 34.91 -5.94 -5.50
N ASN A 920 33.64 -6.29 -5.61
CA ASN A 920 32.92 -6.52 -6.86
C ASN A 920 33.50 -7.66 -7.73
N GLN A 921 34.20 -8.64 -7.15
CA GLN A 921 34.77 -9.77 -7.89
C GLN A 921 33.87 -10.99 -7.80
N LEU A 922 33.83 -11.81 -8.87
CA LEU A 922 33.04 -13.03 -8.92
C LEU A 922 33.39 -14.04 -7.81
N ILE A 923 32.36 -14.63 -7.24
CA ILE A 923 32.42 -15.74 -6.30
C ILE A 923 31.45 -16.85 -6.71
N ARG A 924 31.82 -18.10 -6.41
CA ARG A 924 30.91 -19.26 -6.53
C ARG A 924 30.30 -19.54 -5.15
N VAL A 925 28.98 -19.45 -5.06
CA VAL A 925 28.23 -19.76 -3.85
C VAL A 925 27.64 -21.16 -4.00
N LEU A 926 28.23 -22.13 -3.31
CA LEU A 926 27.78 -23.51 -3.30
C LEU A 926 26.42 -23.62 -2.62
N CYS A 927 25.53 -24.40 -3.22
CA CYS A 927 24.18 -24.67 -2.73
C CYS A 927 24.10 -26.08 -2.13
N SER A 928 23.31 -26.26 -1.08
CA SER A 928 23.03 -27.59 -0.54
C SER A 928 21.99 -28.34 -1.38
N GLN A 929 21.90 -29.65 -1.19
CA GLN A 929 20.91 -30.49 -1.87
C GLN A 929 19.46 -30.03 -1.62
N GLU A 930 19.17 -29.52 -0.42
CA GLU A 930 17.83 -29.02 -0.10
C GLU A 930 17.45 -27.81 -0.95
N ILE A 931 18.40 -26.91 -1.26
CA ILE A 931 18.17 -25.76 -2.16
C ILE A 931 17.98 -26.23 -3.61
N VAL A 932 18.71 -27.25 -4.04
CA VAL A 932 18.46 -27.90 -5.35
C VAL A 932 17.03 -28.42 -5.41
N ASN A 933 16.57 -29.12 -4.37
CA ASN A 933 15.23 -29.67 -4.30
C ASN A 933 14.16 -28.56 -4.35
N SER A 934 14.34 -27.46 -3.61
CA SER A 934 13.44 -26.31 -3.68
C SER A 934 13.40 -25.68 -5.07
N THR A 935 14.56 -25.57 -5.74
CA THR A 935 14.67 -25.01 -7.09
C THR A 935 13.98 -25.88 -8.12
N LEU A 936 14.17 -27.20 -8.06
CA LEU A 936 13.47 -28.17 -8.90
C LEU A 936 11.95 -28.09 -8.70
N GLU A 937 11.51 -28.05 -7.44
CA GLU A 937 10.09 -28.05 -7.10
C GLU A 937 9.39 -26.76 -7.56
N ARG A 938 10.02 -25.59 -7.40
CA ARG A 938 9.47 -24.32 -7.92
C ARG A 938 9.38 -24.30 -9.45
N ARG A 939 10.38 -24.85 -10.15
CA ARG A 939 10.32 -25.03 -11.62
C ARG A 939 9.18 -25.97 -12.02
N GLN A 940 9.01 -27.08 -11.30
CA GLN A 940 7.93 -28.03 -11.54
C GLN A 940 6.57 -27.37 -11.34
N TYR A 941 6.38 -26.62 -10.26
CA TYR A 941 5.14 -25.88 -9.99
C TYR A 941 4.84 -24.87 -11.11
N TRP A 942 5.84 -24.11 -11.54
CA TRP A 942 5.70 -23.18 -12.68
C TRP A 942 5.23 -23.89 -13.96
N ARG A 943 5.86 -25.02 -14.32
CA ARG A 943 5.45 -25.82 -15.48
C ARG A 943 4.05 -26.42 -15.32
N GLN A 944 3.64 -26.81 -14.10
CA GLN A 944 2.27 -27.26 -13.82
C GLN A 944 1.25 -26.15 -14.05
N LEU A 945 1.52 -24.92 -13.57
CA LEU A 945 0.67 -23.76 -13.82
C LEU A 945 0.54 -23.48 -15.32
N LYS A 946 1.67 -23.46 -16.05
CA LYS A 946 1.66 -23.31 -17.52
C LYS A 946 0.85 -24.40 -18.22
N GLY A 947 0.93 -25.64 -17.74
CA GLY A 947 0.16 -26.75 -18.26
C GLY A 947 -1.35 -26.57 -18.08
N ILE A 948 -1.77 -26.14 -16.90
CA ILE A 948 -3.19 -25.89 -16.57
C ILE A 948 -3.72 -24.68 -17.34
N ALA A 949 -2.88 -23.67 -17.58
CA ALA A 949 -3.20 -22.48 -18.35
C ALA A 949 -3.09 -22.64 -19.88
N GLY A 950 -2.79 -23.84 -20.38
CA GLY A 950 -2.63 -24.08 -21.83
C GLY A 950 -1.38 -23.46 -22.46
N GLU A 951 -0.52 -22.82 -21.68
CA GLU A 951 0.66 -22.09 -22.18
C GLU A 951 1.77 -23.02 -22.71
N MET A 952 1.81 -24.29 -22.29
CA MET A 952 2.80 -25.26 -22.80
C MET A 952 2.54 -25.72 -24.25
N ASN A 953 1.30 -25.58 -24.75
CA ASN A 953 0.89 -26.12 -26.06
C ASN A 953 0.70 -25.04 -27.14
N LYS A 954 1.00 -23.77 -26.85
CA LYS A 954 0.92 -22.69 -27.84
C LYS A 954 2.03 -22.86 -28.86
N VAL A 955 1.66 -23.43 -29.99
CA VAL A 955 2.53 -23.53 -31.16
C VAL A 955 2.65 -22.14 -31.78
N ASP A 956 3.87 -21.62 -31.92
CA ASP A 956 4.13 -20.41 -32.70
C ASP A 956 3.90 -20.73 -34.19
N ILE A 957 2.66 -20.52 -34.64
CA ILE A 957 2.24 -20.76 -36.03
C ILE A 957 3.05 -19.87 -36.97
N ASN A 958 3.44 -18.66 -36.56
CA ASN A 958 4.21 -17.73 -37.39
C ASN A 958 5.67 -18.16 -37.50
N GLY A 959 6.29 -18.58 -36.39
CA GLY A 959 7.61 -19.21 -36.38
C GLY A 959 7.65 -20.46 -37.24
N ILE A 960 6.62 -21.32 -37.19
CA ILE A 960 6.52 -22.47 -38.11
C ILE A 960 6.38 -22.02 -39.56
N ILE A 961 5.59 -20.99 -39.86
CA ILE A 961 5.43 -20.47 -41.23
C ILE A 961 6.75 -19.89 -41.75
N GLU A 962 7.51 -19.15 -40.93
CA GLU A 962 8.83 -18.66 -41.30
C GLU A 962 9.84 -19.79 -41.47
N GLN A 963 9.90 -20.73 -40.52
CA GLN A 963 10.74 -21.92 -40.62
C GLN A 963 10.42 -22.71 -41.88
N THR A 964 9.13 -22.89 -42.20
CA THR A 964 8.68 -23.58 -43.41
C THR A 964 9.04 -22.81 -44.67
N LYS A 965 9.00 -21.47 -44.67
CA LYS A 965 9.45 -20.63 -45.79
C LYS A 965 10.96 -20.73 -45.98
N VAL A 966 11.74 -20.71 -44.90
CA VAL A 966 13.20 -20.86 -44.91
C VAL A 966 13.57 -22.27 -45.39
N ASP A 967 12.90 -23.30 -44.90
CA ASP A 967 13.10 -24.69 -45.31
C ASP A 967 12.69 -24.92 -46.77
N MET A 968 11.60 -24.30 -47.24
CA MET A 968 11.25 -24.28 -48.66
C MET A 968 12.28 -23.56 -49.51
N ALA A 969 12.81 -22.42 -49.05
CA ALA A 969 13.84 -21.66 -49.77
C ALA A 969 15.16 -22.43 -49.82
N ASN A 970 15.55 -23.10 -48.75
CA ASN A 970 16.73 -23.96 -48.67
C ASN A 970 16.54 -25.21 -49.53
N SER A 971 15.36 -25.83 -49.52
CA SER A 971 14.98 -26.96 -50.38
C SER A 971 15.02 -26.57 -51.86
N LEU A 972 14.40 -25.45 -52.25
CA LEU A 972 14.44 -24.92 -53.61
C LEU A 972 15.86 -24.59 -54.05
N SER A 973 16.68 -23.99 -53.16
CA SER A 973 18.07 -23.68 -53.44
C SER A 973 18.91 -24.95 -53.62
N SER A 974 18.70 -25.97 -52.78
CA SER A 974 19.38 -27.27 -52.91
C SER A 974 18.96 -28.02 -54.17
N THR A 975 17.70 -27.89 -54.59
CA THR A 975 17.15 -28.47 -55.83
C THR A 975 17.71 -27.74 -57.06
N LEU A 976 17.82 -26.42 -57.01
CA LEU A 976 18.45 -25.60 -58.06
C LEU A 976 19.96 -25.85 -58.17
N LEU A 977 20.66 -26.05 -57.05
CA LEU A 977 22.07 -26.41 -57.01
C LEU A 977 22.32 -27.81 -57.60
N THR A 978 21.47 -28.79 -57.26
CA THR A 978 21.54 -30.13 -57.87
C THR A 978 21.17 -30.14 -59.36
N MET A 979 20.27 -29.27 -59.81
CA MET A 979 20.01 -29.03 -61.23
C MET A 979 21.21 -28.42 -61.96
N SER A 980 21.92 -27.49 -61.33
CA SER A 980 23.13 -26.86 -61.91
C SER A 980 24.33 -27.82 -62.00
N ALA A 981 24.42 -28.77 -61.06
CA ALA A 981 25.51 -29.73 -60.99
C ALA A 981 25.31 -30.98 -61.88
N SER A 982 24.06 -31.38 -62.17
CA SER A 982 23.76 -32.62 -62.91
C SER A 982 23.39 -32.41 -64.37
N GLY A 983 23.00 -31.19 -64.80
CA GLY A 983 22.75 -30.87 -66.20
C GLY A 983 21.58 -31.62 -66.86
N ASP A 984 20.73 -32.29 -66.08
CA ASP A 984 19.66 -33.15 -66.57
C ASP A 984 18.29 -32.63 -66.12
N ALA A 985 17.53 -32.07 -67.06
CA ALA A 985 16.19 -31.50 -66.82
C ALA A 985 15.09 -32.58 -66.70
N SER A 986 15.44 -33.87 -66.63
CA SER A 986 14.48 -34.99 -66.60
C SER A 986 13.91 -35.33 -65.21
N LEU A 987 14.39 -34.69 -64.13
CA LEU A 987 13.95 -34.97 -62.75
C LEU A 987 12.54 -34.44 -62.39
N LEU A 988 11.86 -33.74 -63.29
CA LEU A 988 10.49 -33.24 -63.10
C LEU A 988 9.38 -34.26 -63.42
N ALA A 989 9.71 -35.47 -63.89
CA ALA A 989 8.71 -36.43 -64.37
C ALA A 989 8.22 -37.46 -63.32
N GLY A 990 8.71 -37.41 -62.07
CA GLY A 990 8.48 -38.46 -61.08
C GLY A 990 7.48 -38.20 -59.95
N SER A 991 7.08 -36.94 -59.69
CA SER A 991 6.36 -36.61 -58.45
C SER A 991 4.96 -36.00 -58.62
N VAL A 992 4.46 -35.88 -59.86
CA VAL A 992 3.10 -35.34 -60.12
C VAL A 992 2.18 -36.46 -60.58
N ALA A 993 1.89 -37.42 -59.69
CA ALA A 993 0.85 -38.43 -59.92
C ALA A 993 0.25 -38.96 -58.60
N SER A 994 -0.41 -38.09 -57.84
CA SER A 994 -1.57 -38.49 -57.03
C SER A 994 -2.32 -37.26 -56.51
N GLY A 995 -3.53 -37.04 -57.02
CA GLY A 995 -4.52 -36.16 -56.38
C GLY A 995 -5.11 -35.06 -57.26
N ALA A 996 -5.76 -35.43 -58.37
CA ALA A 996 -6.69 -34.54 -59.06
C ALA A 996 -8.13 -34.80 -58.59
N GLY A 997 -8.82 -33.73 -58.18
CA GLY A 997 -10.26 -33.63 -57.91
C GLY A 997 -10.51 -32.60 -56.80
N ALA A 998 -11.03 -31.39 -57.00
CA ALA A 998 -11.99 -30.91 -57.98
C ALA A 998 -11.77 -29.41 -58.35
N ALA A 999 -12.44 -29.00 -59.44
CA ALA A 999 -12.35 -27.72 -60.13
C ALA A 999 -12.90 -26.50 -59.34
N PRO A 1000 -12.56 -25.27 -59.77
CA PRO A 1000 -12.65 -24.05 -58.96
C PRO A 1000 -14.02 -23.39 -59.06
N ALA A 1001 -14.51 -22.87 -57.92
CA ALA A 1001 -15.63 -21.93 -57.88
C ALA A 1001 -15.17 -20.64 -57.20
N ALA A 1002 -15.19 -19.56 -57.98
CA ALA A 1002 -15.20 -18.15 -57.59
C ALA A 1002 -14.12 -17.68 -56.61
N ALA A 1003 -13.15 -16.95 -57.17
CA ALA A 1003 -12.38 -15.95 -56.45
C ALA A 1003 -13.33 -14.97 -55.74
N GLY A 1004 -13.61 -15.24 -54.46
CA GLY A 1004 -13.92 -14.21 -53.49
C GLY A 1004 -12.63 -13.43 -53.28
N GLN A 1005 -12.66 -12.17 -53.69
CA GLN A 1005 -11.58 -11.20 -53.48
C GLN A 1005 -11.03 -11.34 -52.06
N SER A 1006 -9.73 -11.55 -51.96
CA SER A 1006 -8.97 -11.22 -50.76
C SER A 1006 -9.37 -9.81 -50.34
N ALA A 1007 -10.07 -9.70 -49.22
CA ALA A 1007 -10.20 -8.44 -48.53
C ALA A 1007 -8.78 -7.90 -48.35
N ALA A 1008 -8.61 -6.64 -48.75
CA ALA A 1008 -7.36 -5.93 -48.70
C ALA A 1008 -6.67 -6.12 -47.34
N ALA A 1009 -5.33 -6.20 -47.36
CA ALA A 1009 -4.52 -5.94 -46.19
C ALA A 1009 -5.00 -4.63 -45.56
N GLY A 1010 -5.65 -4.72 -44.39
CA GLY A 1010 -5.93 -3.56 -43.57
C GLY A 1010 -4.61 -2.94 -43.15
N ASN A 1011 -4.52 -1.60 -43.25
CA ASN A 1011 -3.37 -0.81 -42.82
C ASN A 1011 -3.05 -1.10 -41.34
N HIS A 1012 -2.12 -2.02 -41.06
CA HIS A 1012 -1.53 -2.14 -39.75
C HIS A 1012 -0.53 -0.99 -39.54
N GLU A 1013 -0.92 -0.01 -38.74
CA GLU A 1013 -0.03 1.00 -38.18
C GLU A 1013 0.66 0.42 -36.94
N PRO A 1014 2.00 0.26 -36.93
CA PRO A 1014 2.72 -0.30 -35.81
C PRO A 1014 2.77 0.67 -34.63
N VAL A 1015 2.91 0.12 -33.42
CA VAL A 1015 3.20 0.91 -32.21
C VAL A 1015 4.47 1.73 -32.38
N TRP A 1016 4.45 2.96 -31.90
CA TRP A 1016 5.61 3.85 -31.89
C TRP A 1016 5.62 4.72 -30.63
N ILE A 1017 6.78 5.30 -30.31
CA ILE A 1017 6.99 6.15 -29.15
C ILE A 1017 7.74 7.41 -29.56
N GLU A 1018 7.32 8.58 -29.06
CA GLU A 1018 8.13 9.80 -29.11
C GLU A 1018 9.29 9.63 -28.11
N THR A 1019 10.31 8.82 -28.43
CA THR A 1019 11.43 8.48 -27.53
C THR A 1019 12.05 9.69 -26.81
N PRO A 1020 12.25 10.87 -27.45
CA PRO A 1020 12.78 12.05 -26.76
C PRO A 1020 11.88 12.58 -25.63
N GLU A 1021 10.60 12.21 -25.63
CA GLU A 1021 9.63 12.58 -24.61
C GLU A 1021 9.51 11.54 -23.49
N CYS A 1022 10.26 10.43 -23.54
CA CYS A 1022 10.21 9.39 -22.51
C CYS A 1022 10.73 9.90 -21.15
N THR A 1023 10.05 9.49 -20.07
CA THR A 1023 10.36 9.83 -18.67
C THR A 1023 10.99 8.68 -17.88
N ALA A 1024 11.31 7.56 -18.54
CA ALA A 1024 11.85 6.37 -17.90
C ALA A 1024 11.01 5.85 -16.70
N CYS A 1025 9.68 5.89 -16.80
CA CYS A 1025 8.78 5.52 -15.70
C CYS A 1025 8.48 4.01 -15.56
N ASP A 1026 9.20 3.18 -16.30
CA ASP A 1026 9.21 1.70 -16.33
C ASP A 1026 7.92 0.98 -16.72
N GLU A 1027 6.78 1.67 -16.74
CA GLU A 1027 5.46 1.13 -17.10
C GLU A 1027 5.45 0.30 -18.39
N CYS A 1028 5.96 0.87 -19.50
CA CYS A 1028 5.89 0.18 -20.79
C CYS A 1028 6.81 -1.04 -20.86
N THR A 1029 7.98 -0.98 -20.22
CA THR A 1029 8.94 -2.09 -20.18
C THR A 1029 8.50 -3.19 -19.23
N ASP A 1030 7.77 -2.86 -18.16
CA ASP A 1030 7.22 -3.85 -17.23
C ASP A 1030 5.95 -4.52 -17.77
N ILE A 1031 5.09 -3.77 -18.47
CA ILE A 1031 3.85 -4.30 -19.06
C ILE A 1031 4.15 -5.15 -20.30
N ALA A 1032 5.03 -4.67 -21.18
CA ALA A 1032 5.33 -5.31 -22.45
C ALA A 1032 6.84 -5.34 -22.75
N PRO A 1033 7.64 -6.09 -21.96
CA PRO A 1033 9.10 -6.18 -22.13
C PRO A 1033 9.53 -6.78 -23.48
N GLY A 1034 8.65 -7.55 -24.13
CA GLY A 1034 8.88 -8.07 -25.48
C GLY A 1034 8.72 -7.03 -26.59
N ILE A 1035 8.11 -5.87 -26.29
CA ILE A 1035 7.83 -4.79 -27.24
C ILE A 1035 8.72 -3.58 -26.97
N PHE A 1036 8.91 -3.21 -25.71
CA PHE A 1036 9.64 -2.02 -25.29
C PHE A 1036 10.91 -2.38 -24.52
N LYS A 1037 11.97 -1.61 -24.74
CA LYS A 1037 13.21 -1.66 -23.94
C LYS A 1037 13.79 -0.27 -23.79
N TYR A 1038 14.54 -0.03 -22.73
CA TYR A 1038 15.36 1.17 -22.63
C TYR A 1038 16.65 1.08 -23.43
N ASN A 1039 16.98 2.17 -24.11
CA ASN A 1039 18.30 2.37 -24.69
C ASN A 1039 19.33 2.80 -23.62
N ALA A 1040 20.57 3.06 -24.05
CA ALA A 1040 21.65 3.46 -23.15
C ALA A 1040 21.42 4.80 -22.41
N ASP A 1041 20.56 5.66 -22.97
CA ASP A 1041 20.19 6.96 -22.39
C ASP A 1041 18.94 6.87 -21.49
N LYS A 1042 18.48 5.65 -21.15
CA LYS A 1042 17.23 5.38 -20.42
C LYS A 1042 15.96 5.91 -21.11
N LEU A 1043 15.93 5.94 -22.44
CA LEU A 1043 14.73 6.28 -23.20
C LEU A 1043 14.12 5.02 -23.82
N ALA A 1044 12.80 4.87 -23.67
CA ALA A 1044 12.10 3.69 -24.18
C ALA A 1044 12.05 3.71 -25.72
N GLU A 1045 12.35 2.55 -26.32
CA GLU A 1045 12.27 2.30 -27.76
C GLU A 1045 11.48 1.02 -28.04
N VAL A 1046 10.87 0.95 -29.23
CA VAL A 1046 10.16 -0.25 -29.69
C VAL A 1046 11.18 -1.22 -30.30
N ILE A 1047 11.39 -2.36 -29.65
CA ILE A 1047 12.28 -3.42 -30.12
C ILE A 1047 11.57 -4.43 -31.03
N ASN A 1048 10.27 -4.66 -30.82
CA ASN A 1048 9.45 -5.55 -31.63
C ASN A 1048 7.96 -5.15 -31.56
N PRO A 1049 7.41 -4.45 -32.56
CA PRO A 1049 6.03 -3.96 -32.54
C PRO A 1049 4.98 -5.08 -32.53
N THR A 1050 5.37 -6.31 -32.88
CA THR A 1050 4.52 -7.52 -32.86
C THR A 1050 4.92 -8.50 -31.75
N GLY A 1051 5.76 -8.06 -30.80
CA GLY A 1051 6.33 -8.90 -29.74
C GLY A 1051 5.41 -9.22 -28.57
N GLY A 1052 4.14 -8.79 -28.62
CA GLY A 1052 3.16 -8.99 -27.56
C GLY A 1052 1.73 -8.70 -28.03
N LYS A 1053 0.77 -8.75 -27.09
CA LYS A 1053 -0.65 -8.55 -27.37
C LYS A 1053 -0.99 -7.07 -27.54
N TYR A 1054 -2.01 -6.74 -28.33
CA TYR A 1054 -2.43 -5.36 -28.52
C TYR A 1054 -2.99 -4.76 -27.21
N LYS A 1055 -3.64 -5.57 -26.38
CA LYS A 1055 -4.06 -5.18 -25.02
C LYS A 1055 -2.91 -4.60 -24.20
N ASP A 1056 -1.73 -5.22 -24.25
CA ASP A 1056 -0.57 -4.81 -23.44
C ASP A 1056 -0.02 -3.46 -23.94
N ILE A 1057 -0.03 -3.24 -25.26
CA ILE A 1057 0.33 -1.95 -25.88
C ILE A 1057 -0.64 -0.84 -25.44
N VAL A 1058 -1.95 -1.10 -25.50
CA VAL A 1058 -2.97 -0.12 -25.08
C VAL A 1058 -2.83 0.19 -23.59
N ARG A 1059 -2.59 -0.82 -22.75
CA ARG A 1059 -2.30 -0.64 -21.31
C ARG A 1059 -1.06 0.20 -21.07
N ALA A 1060 0.03 -0.06 -21.81
CA ALA A 1060 1.26 0.74 -21.71
C ALA A 1060 1.02 2.21 -22.08
N ALA A 1061 0.22 2.49 -23.12
CA ALA A 1061 -0.16 3.86 -23.47
C ALA A 1061 -1.00 4.52 -22.37
N GLU A 1062 -1.92 3.77 -21.76
CA GLU A 1062 -2.77 4.27 -20.68
C GLU A 1062 -2.00 4.70 -19.44
N LYS A 1063 -0.84 4.08 -19.19
CA LYS A 1063 -0.03 4.35 -18.01
C LYS A 1063 1.21 5.17 -18.28
N CYS A 1064 1.55 5.42 -19.54
CA CYS A 1064 2.65 6.29 -19.91
C CYS A 1064 2.50 7.67 -19.25
N THR A 1065 3.41 8.01 -18.33
CA THR A 1065 3.40 9.28 -17.59
C THR A 1065 3.61 10.47 -18.53
N ALA A 1066 4.41 10.28 -19.58
CA ALA A 1066 4.67 11.26 -20.62
C ALA A 1066 3.56 11.37 -21.69
N GLY A 1067 2.68 10.35 -21.80
CA GLY A 1067 1.70 10.26 -22.88
C GLY A 1067 2.31 10.22 -24.28
N CYS A 1068 3.54 9.71 -24.41
CA CYS A 1068 4.32 9.68 -25.66
C CYS A 1068 4.26 8.35 -26.42
N LEU A 1069 3.48 7.38 -25.92
CA LEU A 1069 3.35 6.04 -26.49
C LEU A 1069 2.05 5.96 -27.30
N HIS A 1070 2.19 5.59 -28.58
CA HIS A 1070 1.10 5.52 -29.55
C HIS A 1070 0.84 4.06 -29.95
N PRO A 1071 -0.30 3.46 -29.55
CA PRO A 1071 -0.55 2.03 -29.77
C PRO A 1071 -0.62 1.59 -31.24
N GLY A 1072 -0.92 2.51 -32.17
CA GLY A 1072 -1.24 2.14 -33.55
C GLY A 1072 -2.48 1.25 -33.62
N THR A 1073 -2.56 0.40 -34.64
CA THR A 1073 -3.68 -0.52 -34.86
C THR A 1073 -3.30 -1.97 -34.49
N PRO A 1074 -4.25 -2.82 -34.06
CA PRO A 1074 -3.94 -4.21 -33.73
C PRO A 1074 -3.37 -4.98 -34.92
N TRP A 1075 -2.33 -5.77 -34.67
CA TRP A 1075 -1.76 -6.67 -35.67
C TRP A 1075 -2.52 -8.01 -35.75
N ASP A 1076 -3.19 -8.43 -34.66
CA ASP A 1076 -4.10 -9.59 -34.61
C ASP A 1076 -5.53 -9.14 -34.28
N MET A 1077 -6.43 -9.26 -35.28
CA MET A 1077 -7.84 -8.91 -35.13
C MET A 1077 -8.66 -9.97 -34.37
N ASN A 1078 -8.07 -11.10 -34.00
CA ASN A 1078 -8.77 -12.16 -33.26
C ASN A 1078 -8.58 -12.07 -31.74
N GLU A 1079 -7.87 -11.05 -31.24
CA GLU A 1079 -7.68 -10.84 -29.81
C GLU A 1079 -9.03 -10.60 -29.10
N LYS A 1080 -9.17 -11.13 -27.88
CA LYS A 1080 -10.38 -10.95 -27.06
C LYS A 1080 -10.62 -9.47 -26.80
N ASP A 1081 -11.87 -9.02 -26.93
CA ASP A 1081 -12.31 -7.63 -26.70
C ASP A 1081 -11.62 -6.59 -27.60
N ILE A 1082 -11.15 -6.97 -28.80
CA ILE A 1082 -10.38 -6.09 -29.70
C ILE A 1082 -11.10 -4.78 -30.04
N ASP A 1083 -12.43 -4.79 -30.27
CA ASP A 1083 -13.20 -3.58 -30.57
C ASP A 1083 -13.15 -2.57 -29.39
N LYS A 1084 -13.17 -3.08 -28.15
CA LYS A 1084 -13.05 -2.28 -26.94
C LYS A 1084 -11.64 -1.71 -26.81
N LEU A 1085 -10.62 -2.50 -27.15
CA LEU A 1085 -9.22 -2.08 -27.13
C LEU A 1085 -8.94 -1.01 -28.17
N ILE A 1086 -9.45 -1.15 -29.40
CA ILE A 1086 -9.34 -0.14 -30.46
C ILE A 1086 -9.94 1.18 -29.97
N LYS A 1087 -11.16 1.15 -29.41
CA LYS A 1087 -11.81 2.35 -28.86
C LYS A 1087 -11.00 2.99 -27.73
N ARG A 1088 -10.36 2.20 -26.87
CA ARG A 1088 -9.47 2.71 -25.81
C ARG A 1088 -8.20 3.33 -26.37
N ALA A 1089 -7.68 2.80 -27.48
CA ALA A 1089 -6.47 3.30 -28.13
C ALA A 1089 -6.69 4.64 -28.85
N GLU A 1090 -7.92 4.98 -29.27
CA GLU A 1090 -8.23 6.20 -30.05
C GLU A 1090 -7.71 7.50 -29.42
N LYS A 1091 -7.68 7.60 -28.08
CA LYS A 1091 -7.17 8.78 -27.36
C LYS A 1091 -5.64 8.93 -27.37
N TYR A 1092 -4.92 7.90 -27.84
CA TYR A 1092 -3.45 7.83 -27.90
C TYR A 1092 -2.93 7.69 -29.32
N GLN A 1093 -3.78 7.79 -30.35
CA GLN A 1093 -3.34 7.80 -31.75
C GLN A 1093 -2.68 9.13 -32.12
#